data_AF-C4ZCH0-F1
#
_entry.id   AF-C4ZCH0-F1
#
_cell.length_a   1.000
_cell.length_b   1.000
_cell.length_c   1.000
_cell.angle_alpha   90.00
_cell.angle_beta   90.00
_cell.angle_gamma   90.00
#
_symmetry.space_group_name_H-M   'P 1'
#
loop_
_entity.id
_entity.type
_entity.pdbx_description
1 polymer ?
#
loop_
_entity_poly.entity_id
_entity_poly.type
_entity_poly.pdbx_seq_one_letter_code
_entity_poly.pdbx_strand_id
1 'polypeptide(L)'
;MKRNDNRGASFVMVVVAMAIVAVLAVTVLWIALMNLQMKVTDEKNTDNFYSAEGVLDQICTGLQGDISKAYSAGYTKVMENYSDSSINEAGRQSIFAQEYLKSLKGSLESDNTGMHYKTEKLKDYVDSKLTDENSKPHAVVKAVNADENGNGLLKVYNSRAVINGIRVEYTDEKGFKSIIETDISLGVPSMSFTASGGVPELFTYSLVGNEGLDIISGLNKVNLSGNLYAGCENAAGTGTSTTSVTIPNNATLDVKDTSYMIAEGDIEVGDFAGKDTATIKKNMAGVHNNSTLSVDSQCQLWTSNINVNGATVNLDGMTYVADDMTLKGTGSNVTLGKNNKNNNAKYVGFGNGGADKENPVAGDSSAIIINGRKASLDMSNIRELMLAGTAYINTQAIVNSSSVGTQNSNVAMGESISVKGDQIAYLVPPECIGTSGDGADAKSLYNKNPLSYKEYKDITATGQDQTKYTEVNANVVSTKTGKALSAYLPESKTIDNCIKKVFVPSTDNSDDGLVYYYVNLPTNKAAEYYSDYFGADSDKLKRYTKFYTDSIQVNEAASIYTAGNYSIYDGSNLSLLKGIADGVDMDAQSDALQRTYTALNSKLLTNYADLPTNAASVSLFTNIVNNTNLLKIVPNSGNKHIFETEYQGKKYQAIVKNGDYSYDANDKSHNVDIIVATGDVTLNADFTGTIVAKGRIIVNKDQCEIDNGTQELFKALLLEKVSDADDALHLYDVFMDGANYLGNVSSFSNKKEADTKIDYATLITYQNWTKE
;
A
#
# COMPACT_ATOMS: atom_id res chain seq x y z
N MET A 1 -102.63 -21.64 -58.44
CA MET A 1 -101.52 -22.06 -57.56
C MET A 1 -100.33 -22.50 -58.42
N LYS A 2 -99.21 -21.78 -58.40
CA LYS A 2 -97.90 -22.38 -58.72
C LYS A 2 -96.89 -21.82 -57.72
N ARG A 3 -96.18 -22.76 -57.07
CA ARG A 3 -95.32 -22.60 -55.90
C ARG A 3 -93.88 -22.70 -56.41
N ASN A 4 -93.05 -21.70 -56.12
CA ASN A 4 -91.69 -21.53 -56.65
C ASN A 4 -90.67 -22.49 -56.00
N ASP A 5 -89.74 -22.94 -56.84
CA ASP A 5 -88.68 -23.92 -56.58
C ASP A 5 -87.37 -23.18 -56.21
N ASN A 6 -86.78 -23.50 -55.06
CA ASN A 6 -85.63 -22.78 -54.46
C ASN A 6 -84.25 -23.30 -54.93
N ARG A 7 -84.17 -23.97 -56.09
CA ARG A 7 -82.91 -24.49 -56.64
C ARG A 7 -81.88 -23.39 -56.98
N GLY A 8 -82.35 -22.18 -57.27
CA GLY A 8 -81.48 -21.03 -57.50
C GLY A 8 -80.74 -20.56 -56.25
N ALA A 9 -81.39 -20.59 -55.08
CA ALA A 9 -80.79 -20.13 -53.82
C ALA A 9 -79.65 -21.03 -53.34
N SER A 10 -79.78 -22.36 -53.52
CA SER A 10 -78.71 -23.32 -53.18
C SER A 10 -77.49 -23.18 -54.10
N PHE A 11 -77.71 -22.96 -55.40
CA PHE A 11 -76.60 -22.75 -56.35
C PHE A 11 -75.84 -21.45 -56.06
N VAL A 12 -76.57 -20.35 -55.81
CA VAL A 12 -75.97 -19.06 -55.44
C VAL A 12 -75.22 -19.16 -54.12
N MET A 13 -75.75 -19.86 -53.11
CA MET A 13 -75.07 -20.03 -51.82
C MET A 13 -73.75 -20.82 -51.95
N VAL A 14 -73.70 -21.85 -52.80
CA VAL A 14 -72.47 -22.62 -53.05
C VAL A 14 -71.43 -21.79 -53.80
N VAL A 15 -71.85 -21.01 -54.80
CA VAL A 15 -70.94 -20.12 -55.56
C VAL A 15 -70.37 -19.02 -54.64
N VAL A 16 -71.20 -18.42 -53.78
CA VAL A 16 -70.75 -17.41 -52.81
C VAL A 16 -69.81 -18.03 -51.78
N ALA A 17 -70.10 -19.23 -51.28
CA ALA A 17 -69.21 -19.94 -50.36
C ALA A 17 -67.85 -20.28 -50.99
N MET A 18 -67.83 -20.76 -52.24
CA MET A 18 -66.59 -21.01 -53.00
C MET A 18 -65.80 -19.73 -53.26
N ALA A 19 -66.47 -18.61 -53.55
CA ALA A 19 -65.83 -17.32 -53.73
C ALA A 19 -65.18 -16.83 -52.43
N ILE A 20 -65.85 -16.99 -51.27
CA ILE A 20 -65.28 -16.64 -49.96
C ILE A 20 -64.05 -17.50 -49.64
N VAL A 21 -64.10 -18.81 -49.90
CA VAL A 21 -62.96 -19.71 -49.70
C VAL A 21 -61.79 -19.36 -50.63
N ALA A 22 -62.08 -19.01 -51.89
CA ALA A 22 -61.06 -18.58 -52.84
C ALA A 22 -60.39 -17.26 -52.41
N VAL A 23 -61.18 -16.29 -51.93
CA VAL A 23 -60.64 -15.03 -51.37
C VAL A 23 -59.79 -15.31 -50.13
N LEU A 24 -60.26 -16.16 -49.20
CA LEU A 24 -59.48 -16.56 -48.03
C LEU A 24 -58.17 -17.24 -48.43
N ALA A 25 -58.19 -18.16 -49.39
CA ALA A 25 -56.99 -18.82 -49.88
C ALA A 25 -55.98 -17.83 -50.49
N VAL A 26 -56.44 -16.87 -51.29
CA VAL A 26 -55.60 -15.80 -51.85
C VAL A 26 -55.04 -14.90 -50.75
N THR A 27 -55.83 -14.53 -49.74
CA THR A 27 -55.33 -13.71 -48.62
C THR A 27 -54.28 -14.45 -47.78
N VAL A 28 -54.45 -15.75 -47.54
CA VAL A 28 -53.46 -16.57 -46.82
C VAL A 28 -52.18 -16.73 -47.65
N LEU A 29 -52.29 -16.95 -48.96
CA LEU A 29 -51.14 -16.98 -49.87
C LEU A 29 -50.41 -15.63 -49.92
N TRP A 30 -51.15 -14.52 -49.92
CA TRP A 30 -50.56 -13.18 -49.88
C TRP A 30 -49.83 -12.92 -48.56
N ILE A 31 -50.43 -13.27 -47.41
CA ILE A 31 -49.78 -13.17 -46.10
C ILE A 31 -48.54 -14.08 -46.03
N ALA A 32 -48.61 -15.28 -46.59
CA ALA A 32 -47.46 -16.19 -46.66
C ALA A 32 -46.33 -15.64 -47.54
N LEU A 33 -46.67 -15.05 -48.70
CA LEU A 33 -45.70 -14.44 -49.62
C LEU A 33 -45.08 -13.17 -49.01
N MET A 34 -45.88 -12.37 -48.30
CA MET A 34 -45.43 -11.18 -47.58
C MET A 34 -44.54 -11.55 -46.39
N ASN A 35 -44.87 -12.60 -45.64
CA ASN A 35 -43.99 -13.15 -44.59
C ASN A 35 -42.68 -13.71 -45.18
N LEU A 36 -42.73 -14.37 -46.33
CA LEU A 36 -41.54 -14.90 -47.00
C LEU A 36 -40.66 -13.76 -47.53
N GLN A 37 -41.26 -12.71 -48.10
CA GLN A 37 -40.56 -11.50 -48.50
C GLN A 37 -39.96 -10.75 -47.31
N MET A 38 -40.69 -10.63 -46.19
CA MET A 38 -40.17 -10.07 -44.95
C MET A 38 -38.98 -10.89 -44.44
N LYS A 39 -39.09 -12.23 -44.38
CA LYS A 39 -38.01 -13.09 -43.90
C LYS A 39 -36.76 -13.05 -44.78
N VAL A 40 -36.95 -13.01 -46.11
CA VAL A 40 -35.84 -12.84 -47.07
C VAL A 40 -35.23 -11.43 -46.99
N THR A 41 -36.02 -10.41 -46.64
CA THR A 41 -35.53 -9.04 -46.44
C THR A 41 -34.76 -8.94 -45.11
N ASP A 42 -35.24 -9.58 -44.04
CA ASP A 42 -34.55 -9.65 -42.75
C ASP A 42 -33.21 -10.41 -42.84
N GLU A 43 -33.18 -11.54 -43.56
CA GLU A 43 -31.95 -12.31 -43.82
C GLU A 43 -30.92 -11.47 -44.59
N LYS A 44 -31.36 -10.75 -45.62
CA LYS A 44 -30.48 -9.87 -46.42
C LYS A 44 -30.03 -8.61 -45.68
N ASN A 45 -30.90 -8.01 -44.86
CA ASN A 45 -30.50 -6.91 -43.98
C ASN A 45 -29.40 -7.39 -43.02
N THR A 46 -29.54 -8.60 -42.49
CA THR A 46 -28.55 -9.22 -41.61
C THR A 46 -27.21 -9.41 -42.34
N ASP A 47 -27.20 -9.93 -43.58
CA ASP A 47 -25.99 -10.08 -44.40
C ASP A 47 -25.31 -8.74 -44.74
N ASN A 48 -26.08 -7.70 -45.04
CA ASN A 48 -25.55 -6.37 -45.31
C ASN A 48 -24.97 -5.70 -44.06
N PHE A 49 -25.55 -5.91 -42.88
CA PHE A 49 -24.94 -5.48 -41.62
C PHE A 49 -23.63 -6.20 -41.33
N TYR A 50 -23.52 -7.51 -41.58
CA TYR A 50 -22.25 -8.22 -41.46
C TYR A 50 -21.18 -7.71 -42.43
N SER A 51 -21.60 -7.30 -43.63
CA SER A 51 -20.68 -6.71 -44.62
C SER A 51 -20.22 -5.31 -44.19
N ALA A 52 -21.12 -4.50 -43.61
CA ALA A 52 -20.77 -3.21 -43.01
C ALA A 52 -19.85 -3.37 -41.77
N GLU A 53 -20.07 -4.40 -40.95
CA GLU A 53 -19.15 -4.80 -39.86
C GLU A 53 -17.77 -5.20 -40.41
N GLY A 54 -17.71 -5.88 -41.55
CA GLY A 54 -16.45 -6.24 -42.21
C GLY A 54 -15.63 -5.02 -42.67
N VAL A 55 -16.29 -3.95 -43.12
CA VAL A 55 -15.61 -2.67 -43.43
C VAL A 55 -15.05 -2.04 -42.15
N LEU A 56 -15.79 -2.14 -41.06
CA LEU A 56 -15.39 -1.61 -39.77
C LEU A 56 -14.22 -2.41 -39.16
N ASP A 57 -14.19 -3.73 -39.38
CA ASP A 57 -13.07 -4.61 -38.99
C ASP A 57 -11.78 -4.29 -39.77
N GLN A 58 -11.89 -3.90 -41.05
CA GLN A 58 -10.75 -3.41 -41.83
C GLN A 58 -10.18 -2.11 -41.25
N ILE A 59 -11.04 -1.18 -40.84
CA ILE A 59 -10.63 0.06 -40.16
C ILE A 59 -9.91 -0.29 -38.85
N CYS A 60 -10.44 -1.22 -38.06
CA CYS A 60 -9.81 -1.68 -36.82
C CYS A 60 -8.46 -2.36 -37.08
N THR A 61 -8.32 -3.15 -38.14
CA THR A 61 -7.05 -3.76 -38.55
C THR A 61 -6.00 -2.69 -38.91
N GLY A 62 -6.41 -1.63 -39.63
CA GLY A 62 -5.54 -0.47 -39.89
C GLY A 62 -5.10 0.24 -38.61
N LEU A 63 -6.03 0.43 -37.67
CA LEU A 63 -5.76 1.04 -36.36
C LEU A 63 -4.86 0.16 -35.48
N GLN A 64 -4.91 -1.17 -35.58
CA GLN A 64 -3.94 -2.05 -34.91
C GLN A 64 -2.51 -1.78 -35.40
N GLY A 65 -2.33 -1.49 -36.69
CA GLY A 65 -1.04 -1.08 -37.26
C GLY A 65 -0.53 0.25 -36.70
N ASP A 66 -1.43 1.21 -36.50
CA ASP A 66 -1.10 2.50 -35.85
C ASP A 66 -0.76 2.32 -34.36
N ILE A 67 -1.52 1.49 -33.63
CA ILE A 67 -1.24 1.12 -32.24
C ILE A 67 0.15 0.47 -32.14
N SER A 68 0.49 -0.44 -33.06
CA SER A 68 1.79 -1.11 -33.06
C SER A 68 2.97 -0.13 -33.25
N LYS A 69 2.82 0.85 -34.15
CA LYS A 69 3.83 1.90 -34.34
C LYS A 69 3.95 2.81 -33.12
N ALA A 70 2.82 3.23 -32.54
CA ALA A 70 2.79 4.04 -31.34
C ALA A 70 3.38 3.29 -30.13
N TYR A 71 3.12 1.99 -30.04
CA TYR A 71 3.69 1.09 -29.04
C TYR A 71 5.21 1.04 -29.14
N SER A 72 5.77 0.83 -30.34
CA SER A 72 7.22 0.84 -30.55
C SER A 72 7.83 2.19 -30.17
N ALA A 73 7.20 3.31 -30.55
CA ALA A 73 7.68 4.64 -30.19
C ALA A 73 7.70 4.89 -28.68
N GLY A 74 6.62 4.52 -27.97
CA GLY A 74 6.54 4.62 -26.52
C GLY A 74 7.58 3.75 -25.81
N TYR A 75 7.75 2.51 -26.28
CA TYR A 75 8.75 1.59 -25.73
C TYR A 75 10.17 2.11 -25.94
N THR A 76 10.52 2.55 -27.16
CA THR A 76 11.82 3.16 -27.45
C THR A 76 12.09 4.36 -26.55
N LYS A 77 11.09 5.21 -26.30
CA LYS A 77 11.24 6.38 -25.43
C LYS A 77 11.49 6.02 -23.97
N VAL A 78 10.84 4.99 -23.45
CA VAL A 78 11.14 4.47 -22.11
C VAL A 78 12.53 3.87 -22.07
N MET A 79 12.95 3.15 -23.11
CA MET A 79 14.31 2.57 -23.19
C MET A 79 15.40 3.64 -23.29
N GLU A 80 15.17 4.74 -24.01
CA GLU A 80 16.09 5.90 -24.07
C GLU A 80 16.28 6.57 -22.70
N ASN A 81 15.20 6.67 -21.92
CA ASN A 81 15.22 7.26 -20.58
C ASN A 81 15.37 6.20 -19.48
N TYR A 82 15.66 4.95 -19.85
CA TYR A 82 15.70 3.84 -18.89
C TYR A 82 16.86 3.99 -17.91
N SER A 83 17.92 4.68 -18.34
CA SER A 83 19.08 5.08 -17.54
C SER A 83 18.81 6.24 -16.57
N ASP A 84 17.69 6.96 -16.71
CA ASP A 84 17.38 8.10 -15.84
C ASP A 84 16.86 7.60 -14.48
N SER A 85 17.71 7.70 -13.46
CA SER A 85 17.43 7.27 -12.09
C SER A 85 16.38 8.13 -11.38
N SER A 86 16.03 9.31 -11.93
CA SER A 86 14.96 10.16 -11.39
C SER A 86 13.54 9.68 -11.75
N ILE A 87 13.44 8.67 -12.63
CA ILE A 87 12.18 8.20 -13.21
C ILE A 87 11.87 6.77 -12.72
N ASN A 88 10.99 6.68 -11.72
CA ASN A 88 10.48 5.41 -11.17
C ASN A 88 9.52 4.69 -12.15
N GLU A 89 9.08 3.48 -11.81
CA GLU A 89 8.17 2.68 -12.68
C GLU A 89 6.88 3.44 -13.06
N ALA A 90 6.27 4.16 -12.12
CA ALA A 90 5.11 5.00 -12.42
C ALA A 90 5.44 6.13 -13.41
N GLY A 91 6.64 6.70 -13.31
CA GLY A 91 7.20 7.65 -14.26
C GLY A 91 7.48 7.03 -15.63
N ARG A 92 8.01 5.81 -15.69
CA ARG A 92 8.28 5.06 -16.93
C ARG A 92 6.97 4.69 -17.64
N GLN A 93 5.99 4.22 -16.88
CA GLN A 93 4.62 4.00 -17.37
C GLN A 93 3.97 5.29 -17.84
N SER A 94 4.19 6.41 -17.14
CA SER A 94 3.71 7.73 -17.56
C SER A 94 4.37 8.20 -18.86
N ILE A 95 5.69 8.04 -19.00
CA ILE A 95 6.43 8.37 -20.24
C ILE A 95 5.97 7.49 -21.39
N PHE A 96 5.79 6.19 -21.14
CA PHE A 96 5.23 5.26 -22.12
C PHE A 96 3.85 5.74 -22.58
N ALA A 97 2.93 5.97 -21.65
CA ALA A 97 1.56 6.40 -21.95
C ALA A 97 1.54 7.74 -22.70
N GLN A 98 2.38 8.70 -22.29
CA GLN A 98 2.48 10.01 -22.94
C GLN A 98 3.00 9.90 -24.37
N GLU A 99 4.11 9.21 -24.61
CA GLU A 99 4.69 9.09 -25.94
C GLU A 99 3.84 8.18 -26.86
N TYR A 100 3.23 7.13 -26.29
CA TYR A 100 2.24 6.30 -26.99
C TYR A 100 1.05 7.13 -27.47
N LEU A 101 0.40 7.89 -26.57
CA LEU A 101 -0.75 8.72 -26.92
C LEU A 101 -0.37 9.85 -27.90
N LYS A 102 0.83 10.42 -27.76
CA LYS A 102 1.36 11.44 -28.67
C LYS A 102 1.61 10.88 -30.07
N SER A 103 2.21 9.70 -30.18
CA SER A 103 2.46 9.03 -31.46
C SER A 103 1.14 8.60 -32.13
N LEU A 104 0.22 8.05 -31.33
CA LEU A 104 -1.12 7.69 -31.79
C LEU A 104 -1.91 8.92 -32.27
N LYS A 105 -1.86 10.02 -31.51
CA LYS A 105 -2.47 11.30 -31.89
C LYS A 105 -1.88 11.84 -33.19
N GLY A 106 -0.55 11.88 -33.31
CA GLY A 106 0.13 12.33 -34.52
C GLY A 106 -0.18 11.47 -35.75
N SER A 107 -0.45 10.17 -35.55
CA SER A 107 -0.91 9.31 -36.64
C SER A 107 -2.35 9.68 -37.07
N LEU A 108 -3.25 9.96 -36.14
CA LEU A 108 -4.68 10.10 -36.42
C LEU A 108 -5.12 11.54 -36.74
N GLU A 109 -4.37 12.56 -36.33
CA GLU A 109 -4.80 13.96 -36.39
C GLU A 109 -4.85 14.57 -37.81
N SER A 110 -5.79 15.51 -37.99
CA SER A 110 -6.02 16.23 -39.24
C SER A 110 -5.37 17.61 -39.31
N ASP A 111 -5.17 18.24 -38.16
CA ASP A 111 -4.70 19.61 -38.00
C ASP A 111 -3.72 19.74 -36.82
N ASN A 112 -3.00 20.87 -36.74
CA ASN A 112 -2.08 21.16 -35.63
C ASN A 112 -2.78 21.41 -34.28
N THR A 113 -4.13 21.47 -34.25
CA THR A 113 -4.89 21.55 -33.00
C THR A 113 -5.11 20.17 -32.37
N GLY A 114 -5.09 19.11 -33.17
CA GLY A 114 -5.13 17.72 -32.71
C GLY A 114 -6.45 17.35 -32.02
N MET A 115 -7.54 18.03 -32.39
CA MET A 115 -8.90 17.75 -31.91
C MET A 115 -9.77 17.03 -32.95
N HIS A 116 -9.29 16.90 -34.19
CA HIS A 116 -10.01 16.22 -35.27
C HIS A 116 -9.16 15.15 -35.93
N TYR A 117 -9.74 14.00 -36.28
CA TYR A 117 -9.08 12.91 -37.03
C TYR A 117 -9.38 12.98 -38.52
N LYS A 118 -8.41 12.56 -39.37
CA LYS A 118 -8.61 12.52 -40.83
C LYS A 118 -9.52 11.36 -41.23
N THR A 119 -10.71 11.66 -41.73
CA THR A 119 -11.62 10.62 -42.24
C THR A 119 -11.05 9.94 -43.50
N GLU A 120 -10.26 10.64 -44.31
CA GLU A 120 -9.55 10.07 -45.47
C GLU A 120 -8.59 8.95 -45.08
N LYS A 121 -7.86 9.12 -43.97
CA LYS A 121 -6.94 8.10 -43.48
C LYS A 121 -7.65 6.80 -43.07
N LEU A 122 -8.86 6.91 -42.52
CA LEU A 122 -9.68 5.73 -42.22
C LEU A 122 -10.21 5.05 -43.50
N LYS A 123 -10.41 5.81 -44.59
CA LYS A 123 -10.78 5.25 -45.89
C LYS A 123 -9.62 4.49 -46.53
N ASP A 124 -8.38 4.92 -46.31
CA ASP A 124 -7.17 4.20 -46.78
C ASP A 124 -7.02 2.81 -46.15
N TYR A 125 -7.67 2.55 -45.01
CA TYR A 125 -7.69 1.24 -44.35
C TYR A 125 -8.74 0.28 -44.94
N VAL A 126 -9.66 0.79 -45.76
CA VAL A 126 -10.71 0.00 -46.42
C VAL A 126 -10.25 -0.39 -47.82
N ASP A 127 -10.56 -1.61 -48.25
CA ASP A 127 -10.22 -2.08 -49.61
C ASP A 127 -10.73 -1.09 -50.67
N SER A 128 -9.81 -0.65 -51.54
CA SER A 128 -10.04 0.20 -52.71
C SER A 128 -11.24 -0.23 -53.59
N LYS A 129 -11.58 -1.53 -53.61
CA LYS A 129 -12.73 -2.05 -54.35
C LYS A 129 -14.08 -1.66 -53.75
N LEU A 130 -14.11 -1.38 -52.45
CA LEU A 130 -15.30 -0.96 -51.71
C LEU A 130 -15.42 0.56 -51.62
N THR A 131 -14.38 1.33 -51.93
CA THR A 131 -14.41 2.80 -51.85
C THR A 131 -14.65 3.49 -53.21
N ASP A 132 -14.76 2.74 -54.30
CA ASP A 132 -15.12 3.25 -55.63
C ASP A 132 -16.63 3.52 -55.72
N GLU A 133 -17.01 4.80 -55.85
CA GLU A 133 -18.40 5.27 -55.96
C GLU A 133 -19.13 4.72 -57.21
N ASN A 134 -18.39 4.24 -58.22
CA ASN A 134 -18.95 3.68 -59.45
C ASN A 134 -19.14 2.15 -59.40
N SER A 135 -18.68 1.50 -58.32
CA SER A 135 -18.78 0.06 -58.12
C SER A 135 -19.90 -0.27 -57.13
N LYS A 136 -20.52 -1.44 -57.29
CA LYS A 136 -21.34 -2.04 -56.22
C LYS A 136 -20.83 -3.46 -55.95
N PRO A 137 -20.67 -3.86 -54.67
CA PRO A 137 -20.96 -3.09 -53.45
C PRO A 137 -19.95 -1.96 -53.17
N HIS A 138 -20.39 -0.90 -52.49
CA HIS A 138 -19.51 0.18 -52.01
C HIS A 138 -19.82 0.57 -50.56
N ALA A 139 -18.82 1.14 -49.89
CA ALA A 139 -18.86 1.60 -48.52
C ALA A 139 -18.39 3.06 -48.42
N VAL A 140 -19.12 3.86 -47.65
CA VAL A 140 -18.76 5.26 -47.41
C VAL A 140 -18.50 5.47 -45.92
N VAL A 141 -17.27 5.87 -45.58
CA VAL A 141 -16.86 6.21 -44.22
C VAL A 141 -16.97 7.72 -44.01
N LYS A 142 -17.74 8.13 -43.00
CA LYS A 142 -18.02 9.53 -42.62
C LYS A 142 -17.88 9.72 -41.11
N ALA A 143 -17.83 10.98 -40.68
CA ALA A 143 -17.97 11.36 -39.28
C ALA A 143 -19.38 11.92 -39.00
N VAL A 144 -20.00 11.54 -37.88
CA VAL A 144 -21.37 11.96 -37.48
C VAL A 144 -21.43 13.45 -37.09
N ASN A 145 -20.29 14.05 -36.70
CA ASN A 145 -20.16 15.47 -36.38
C ASN A 145 -18.87 16.04 -36.99
N ALA A 146 -18.80 16.02 -38.32
CA ALA A 146 -17.63 16.51 -39.06
C ALA A 146 -17.47 18.04 -39.01
N ASP A 147 -16.22 18.51 -39.03
CA ASP A 147 -15.88 19.92 -39.27
C ASP A 147 -16.18 20.36 -40.73
N GLU A 148 -15.90 21.62 -41.06
CA GLU A 148 -16.09 22.15 -42.43
C GLU A 148 -15.27 21.39 -43.51
N ASN A 149 -14.28 20.60 -43.11
CA ASN A 149 -13.41 19.81 -43.98
C ASN A 149 -13.74 18.29 -43.97
N GLY A 150 -14.79 17.86 -43.26
CA GLY A 150 -15.18 16.45 -43.18
C GLY A 150 -14.41 15.59 -42.15
N ASN A 151 -13.64 16.22 -41.25
CA ASN A 151 -12.89 15.53 -40.20
C ASN A 151 -13.75 15.32 -38.94
N GLY A 152 -13.68 14.14 -38.35
CA GLY A 152 -14.42 13.82 -37.12
C GLY A 152 -13.66 14.20 -35.86
N LEU A 153 -14.33 14.15 -34.71
CA LEU A 153 -13.74 14.58 -33.43
C LEU A 153 -12.86 13.49 -32.79
N LEU A 154 -11.64 13.84 -32.40
CA LEU A 154 -10.71 12.97 -31.66
C LEU A 154 -10.61 13.45 -30.21
N LYS A 155 -10.98 12.60 -29.25
CA LYS A 155 -10.85 12.90 -27.81
C LYS A 155 -9.71 12.08 -27.21
N VAL A 156 -8.69 12.74 -26.70
CA VAL A 156 -7.56 12.08 -26.03
C VAL A 156 -7.70 12.24 -24.52
N TYR A 157 -7.66 11.11 -23.81
CA TYR A 157 -7.65 11.02 -22.35
C TYR A 157 -6.33 10.38 -21.90
N ASN A 158 -5.99 10.49 -20.62
CA ASN A 158 -4.73 9.95 -20.08
C ASN A 158 -4.55 8.44 -20.27
N SER A 159 -5.64 7.68 -20.45
CA SER A 159 -5.61 6.21 -20.57
C SER A 159 -6.17 5.66 -21.89
N ARG A 160 -6.65 6.54 -22.79
CA ARG A 160 -7.26 6.13 -24.07
C ARG A 160 -7.40 7.29 -25.05
N ALA A 161 -7.40 6.98 -26.35
CA ALA A 161 -7.83 7.88 -27.40
C ALA A 161 -9.16 7.40 -27.99
N VAL A 162 -10.13 8.30 -28.19
CA VAL A 162 -11.46 7.96 -28.69
C VAL A 162 -11.73 8.71 -29.99
N ILE A 163 -11.92 7.95 -31.06
CA ILE A 163 -12.41 8.42 -32.36
C ILE A 163 -13.93 8.49 -32.25
N ASN A 164 -14.49 9.70 -32.22
CA ASN A 164 -15.91 9.91 -31.96
C ASN A 164 -16.72 10.04 -33.25
N GLY A 165 -17.77 9.22 -33.36
CA GLY A 165 -18.80 9.28 -34.38
C GLY A 165 -18.33 8.76 -35.74
N ILE A 166 -17.83 7.52 -35.82
CA ILE A 166 -17.57 6.88 -37.11
C ILE A 166 -18.88 6.35 -37.68
N ARG A 167 -19.22 6.75 -38.90
CA ARG A 167 -20.39 6.29 -39.65
C ARG A 167 -19.94 5.54 -40.89
N VAL A 168 -20.26 4.25 -40.96
CA VAL A 168 -20.02 3.39 -42.12
C VAL A 168 -21.35 3.14 -42.81
N GLU A 169 -21.48 3.59 -44.05
CA GLU A 169 -22.64 3.35 -44.91
C GLU A 169 -22.26 2.30 -45.98
N TYR A 170 -22.80 1.08 -45.89
CA TYR A 170 -22.57 0.03 -46.88
C TYR A 170 -23.77 -0.11 -47.81
N THR A 171 -23.54 -0.11 -49.12
CA THR A 171 -24.56 -0.31 -50.14
C THR A 171 -24.25 -1.55 -50.98
N ASP A 172 -25.19 -2.50 -50.99
CA ASP A 172 -25.03 -3.75 -51.74
C ASP A 172 -25.28 -3.59 -53.26
N GLU A 173 -25.07 -4.67 -54.02
CA GLU A 173 -25.30 -4.74 -55.48
C GLU A 173 -26.73 -4.35 -55.90
N LYS A 174 -27.70 -4.49 -55.01
CA LYS A 174 -29.14 -4.28 -55.26
C LYS A 174 -29.63 -2.93 -54.73
N GLY A 175 -28.78 -2.16 -54.06
CA GLY A 175 -29.07 -0.81 -53.56
C GLY A 175 -29.63 -0.75 -52.14
N PHE A 176 -29.57 -1.83 -51.36
CA PHE A 176 -29.89 -1.79 -49.93
C PHE A 176 -28.75 -1.15 -49.16
N LYS A 177 -29.09 -0.24 -48.25
CA LYS A 177 -28.14 0.54 -47.46
C LYS A 177 -28.22 0.12 -46.00
N SER A 178 -27.09 -0.26 -45.42
CA SER A 178 -26.93 -0.52 -43.99
C SER A 178 -25.99 0.51 -43.39
N ILE A 179 -26.37 1.08 -42.25
CA ILE A 179 -25.60 2.13 -41.59
C ILE A 179 -25.18 1.62 -40.21
N ILE A 180 -23.88 1.73 -39.93
CA ILE A 180 -23.32 1.48 -38.62
C ILE A 180 -22.71 2.78 -38.12
N GLU A 181 -23.12 3.23 -36.94
CA GLU A 181 -22.48 4.33 -36.22
C GLU A 181 -21.88 3.82 -34.93
N THR A 182 -20.61 4.12 -34.68
CA THR A 182 -19.90 3.74 -33.46
C THR A 182 -18.77 4.71 -33.16
N ASP A 183 -18.45 4.83 -31.89
CA ASP A 183 -17.19 5.38 -31.41
C ASP A 183 -16.16 4.24 -31.31
N ILE A 184 -14.89 4.52 -31.62
CA ILE A 184 -13.78 3.57 -31.42
C ILE A 184 -12.85 4.12 -30.33
N SER A 185 -12.71 3.36 -29.25
CA SER A 185 -11.81 3.67 -28.13
C SER A 185 -10.56 2.79 -28.21
N LEU A 186 -9.41 3.43 -28.32
CA LEU A 186 -8.08 2.84 -28.37
C LEU A 186 -7.43 2.97 -26.99
N GLY A 187 -7.25 1.84 -26.31
CA GLY A 187 -6.64 1.77 -24.98
C GLY A 187 -5.11 1.92 -25.02
N VAL A 188 -4.55 2.38 -23.90
CA VAL A 188 -3.11 2.27 -23.64
C VAL A 188 -2.84 0.87 -23.04
N PRO A 189 -1.94 0.06 -23.61
CA PRO A 189 -1.60 -1.24 -23.05
C PRO A 189 -0.89 -1.09 -21.70
N SER A 190 -1.22 -1.97 -20.74
CA SER A 190 -0.49 -2.06 -19.48
C SER A 190 0.86 -2.74 -19.71
N MET A 191 1.95 -2.07 -19.36
CA MET A 191 3.30 -2.64 -19.36
C MET A 191 3.96 -2.49 -17.99
N SER A 192 4.74 -3.50 -17.63
CA SER A 192 5.69 -3.44 -16.51
C SER A 192 7.09 -3.30 -17.11
N PHE A 193 7.79 -2.23 -16.78
CA PHE A 193 9.19 -2.04 -17.18
C PHE A 193 10.17 -2.58 -16.13
N THR A 194 9.68 -3.30 -15.13
CA THR A 194 10.49 -4.05 -14.18
C THR A 194 11.31 -5.12 -14.90
N ALA A 195 12.61 -5.23 -14.57
CA ALA A 195 13.37 -6.46 -14.82
C ALA A 195 12.52 -7.66 -14.36
N SER A 196 12.45 -8.73 -15.17
CA SER A 196 11.59 -9.92 -15.00
C SER A 196 11.01 -10.07 -13.58
N GLY A 197 9.68 -9.92 -13.43
CA GLY A 197 8.96 -9.73 -12.15
C GLY A 197 9.40 -10.64 -11.01
N GLY A 198 10.45 -10.27 -10.30
CA GLY A 198 11.19 -11.15 -9.39
C GLY A 198 12.65 -10.75 -9.17
N VAL A 199 13.20 -9.85 -10.00
CA VAL A 199 14.53 -9.25 -9.83
C VAL A 199 14.38 -7.88 -9.15
N PRO A 200 14.97 -7.66 -7.97
CA PRO A 200 14.84 -6.38 -7.28
C PRO A 200 15.73 -5.27 -7.85
N GLU A 201 15.41 -4.02 -7.59
CA GLU A 201 16.26 -2.89 -7.99
C GLU A 201 17.39 -2.64 -6.98
N LEU A 202 18.23 -3.65 -6.71
CA LEU A 202 19.24 -3.62 -5.65
C LEU A 202 20.15 -2.38 -5.71
N PHE A 203 20.62 -2.01 -6.90
CA PHE A 203 21.55 -0.88 -7.09
C PHE A 203 20.87 0.50 -7.07
N THR A 204 19.59 0.57 -6.67
CA THR A 204 18.95 1.84 -6.27
C THR A 204 19.13 2.10 -4.77
N TYR A 205 19.59 1.11 -4.01
CA TYR A 205 19.86 1.21 -2.59
C TYR A 205 21.31 1.62 -2.36
N SER A 206 21.47 2.69 -1.58
CA SER A 206 22.79 3.11 -1.11
C SER A 206 23.25 2.23 0.05
N LEU A 207 22.29 1.82 0.90
CA LEU A 207 22.55 1.05 2.11
C LEU A 207 21.58 -0.13 2.22
N VAL A 208 22.14 -1.34 2.35
CA VAL A 208 21.41 -2.58 2.65
C VAL A 208 22.12 -3.28 3.81
N GLY A 209 21.67 -3.00 5.03
CA GLY A 209 22.18 -3.63 6.25
C GLY A 209 21.19 -4.67 6.74
N ASN A 210 21.51 -5.95 6.64
CA ASN A 210 20.56 -7.01 6.99
C ASN A 210 20.26 -7.11 8.50
N GLU A 211 21.12 -6.57 9.36
CA GLU A 211 20.85 -6.48 10.81
C GLU A 211 20.56 -5.04 11.28
N GLY A 212 20.50 -4.06 10.37
CA GLY A 212 20.07 -2.70 10.64
C GLY A 212 21.09 -1.61 10.29
N LEU A 213 20.75 -0.37 10.69
CA LEU A 213 21.53 0.86 10.56
C LEU A 213 21.69 1.52 11.94
N ASP A 214 22.93 1.68 12.37
CA ASP A 214 23.27 2.39 13.61
C ASP A 214 24.08 3.65 13.30
N ILE A 215 23.54 4.80 13.69
CA ILE A 215 24.31 6.04 13.75
C ILE A 215 24.93 6.09 15.13
N ILE A 216 26.25 6.29 15.25
CA ILE A 216 26.86 6.35 16.57
C ILE A 216 26.42 7.62 17.33
N SER A 217 26.55 7.63 18.65
CA SER A 217 26.24 8.81 19.47
C SER A 217 27.23 9.95 19.22
N GLY A 218 26.75 11.17 19.00
CA GLY A 218 27.55 12.35 18.71
C GLY A 218 26.72 13.45 18.05
N LEU A 219 27.33 14.58 17.67
CA LEU A 219 26.70 15.61 16.81
C LEU A 219 26.69 15.15 15.34
N ASN A 220 26.31 13.89 15.11
CA ASN A 220 26.38 13.25 13.81
C ASN A 220 25.21 13.70 12.95
N LYS A 221 25.48 14.14 11.73
CA LYS A 221 24.48 14.39 10.70
C LYS A 221 24.75 13.48 9.52
N VAL A 222 23.77 12.66 9.19
CA VAL A 222 23.80 11.75 8.05
C VAL A 222 22.78 12.25 7.05
N ASN A 223 23.24 12.66 5.88
CA ASN A 223 22.40 12.95 4.74
C ASN A 223 22.46 11.74 3.81
N LEU A 224 21.32 11.12 3.56
CA LEU A 224 21.18 9.95 2.71
C LEU A 224 20.38 10.29 1.46
N SER A 225 21.00 10.12 0.30
CA SER A 225 20.36 10.04 -1.01
C SER A 225 20.52 8.64 -1.61
N GLY A 226 19.43 8.09 -2.15
CA GLY A 226 19.27 6.67 -2.49
C GLY A 226 18.56 5.81 -1.44
N ASN A 227 18.09 4.64 -1.85
CA ASN A 227 17.20 3.83 -1.01
C ASN A 227 17.95 3.18 0.16
N LEU A 228 17.24 2.96 1.26
CA LEU A 228 17.76 2.31 2.47
C LEU A 228 16.94 1.06 2.79
N TYR A 229 17.65 -0.04 3.03
CA TYR A 229 17.13 -1.21 3.73
C TYR A 229 17.90 -1.42 5.03
N ALA A 230 17.16 -1.52 6.12
CA ALA A 230 17.65 -1.85 7.44
C ALA A 230 16.85 -3.02 8.00
N GLY A 231 17.44 -4.22 8.00
CA GLY A 231 16.84 -5.39 8.63
C GLY A 231 16.90 -5.30 10.14
N CYS A 232 16.53 -6.37 10.83
CA CYS A 232 16.76 -6.52 12.26
C CYS A 232 17.37 -7.89 12.54
N GLU A 233 18.11 -8.01 13.64
CA GLU A 233 18.57 -9.32 14.09
C GLU A 233 17.34 -10.14 14.54
N ASN A 234 16.83 -11.00 13.66
CA ASN A 234 15.85 -12.02 14.03
C ASN A 234 16.52 -13.03 14.95
N ALA A 235 16.68 -12.67 16.22
CA ALA A 235 17.10 -13.58 17.25
C ALA A 235 15.95 -14.54 17.52
N ALA A 236 15.88 -15.63 16.75
CA ALA A 236 15.14 -16.82 17.10
C ALA A 236 15.61 -17.28 18.50
N GLY A 237 15.00 -16.74 19.56
CA GLY A 237 15.15 -17.19 20.94
C GLY A 237 15.87 -16.28 21.96
N THR A 238 16.27 -15.03 21.69
CA THR A 238 16.93 -14.18 22.73
C THR A 238 16.27 -12.84 23.07
N GLY A 239 15.26 -12.38 22.31
CA GLY A 239 14.36 -11.31 22.76
C GLY A 239 14.99 -9.95 23.08
N THR A 240 16.04 -9.52 22.35
CA THR A 240 16.72 -8.26 22.69
C THR A 240 16.99 -7.22 21.62
N SER A 241 16.71 -7.43 20.32
CA SER A 241 16.69 -6.27 19.41
C SER A 241 15.73 -6.45 18.23
N THR A 242 14.58 -5.78 18.32
CA THR A 242 13.70 -5.49 17.18
C THR A 242 14.15 -4.22 16.44
N THR A 243 15.22 -3.55 16.89
CA THR A 243 15.64 -2.26 16.33
C THR A 243 16.39 -2.42 15.01
N SER A 244 15.80 -1.84 13.96
CA SER A 244 16.39 -1.74 12.63
C SER A 244 17.15 -0.45 12.40
N VAL A 245 16.67 0.69 12.92
CA VAL A 245 17.33 1.98 12.74
C VAL A 245 17.49 2.68 14.09
N THR A 246 18.72 2.98 14.46
CA THR A 246 19.02 3.70 15.71
C THR A 246 19.56 5.10 15.41
N ILE A 247 18.84 6.13 15.88
CA ILE A 247 19.26 7.54 15.80
C ILE A 247 19.44 8.05 17.23
N PRO A 248 20.65 7.97 17.82
CA PRO A 248 20.90 8.32 19.21
C PRO A 248 20.81 9.82 19.45
N ASN A 249 20.87 10.23 20.73
CA ASN A 249 20.80 11.64 21.13
C ASN A 249 21.79 12.54 20.36
N ASN A 250 21.29 13.66 19.87
CA ASN A 250 21.99 14.69 19.08
C ASN A 250 22.40 14.24 17.66
N ALA A 251 21.98 13.06 17.20
CA ALA A 251 22.18 12.62 15.83
C ALA A 251 21.01 13.02 14.92
N THR A 252 21.30 13.31 13.66
CA THR A 252 20.31 13.60 12.62
C THR A 252 20.46 12.62 11.47
N LEU A 253 19.35 12.01 11.04
CA LEU A 253 19.23 11.29 9.78
C LEU A 253 18.27 12.07 8.87
N ASP A 254 18.78 12.52 7.73
CA ASP A 254 18.04 13.27 6.71
C ASP A 254 18.02 12.45 5.41
N VAL A 255 16.85 11.92 5.06
CA VAL A 255 16.63 11.04 3.92
C VAL A 255 15.94 11.85 2.82
N LYS A 256 16.66 12.06 1.70
CA LYS A 256 16.25 12.95 0.61
C LYS A 256 16.52 12.34 -0.75
N ASP A 257 15.68 12.67 -1.73
CA ASP A 257 15.78 12.19 -3.10
C ASP A 257 15.80 10.64 -3.14
N THR A 258 14.99 10.01 -2.27
CA THR A 258 14.90 8.55 -2.12
C THR A 258 13.49 8.07 -2.47
N SER A 259 13.38 6.84 -2.99
CA SER A 259 12.07 6.23 -3.27
C SER A 259 11.61 5.35 -2.10
N TYR A 260 12.53 4.67 -1.43
CA TYR A 260 12.23 3.72 -0.36
C TYR A 260 13.18 3.86 0.83
N MET A 261 12.60 3.87 2.02
CA MET A 261 13.27 3.57 3.28
C MET A 261 12.52 2.41 3.92
N ILE A 262 13.17 1.27 4.07
CA ILE A 262 12.58 0.04 4.57
C ILE A 262 13.32 -0.36 5.84
N ALA A 263 12.59 -0.44 6.95
CA ALA A 263 13.07 -0.97 8.21
C ALA A 263 12.26 -2.23 8.52
N GLU A 264 12.89 -3.40 8.67
CA GLU A 264 12.18 -4.66 8.97
C GLU A 264 11.54 -4.63 10.38
N GLY A 265 12.19 -3.94 11.31
CA GLY A 265 11.78 -3.73 12.68
C GLY A 265 11.59 -2.26 13.03
N ASP A 266 12.00 -1.90 14.24
CA ASP A 266 11.70 -0.62 14.87
C ASP A 266 12.67 0.48 14.42
N ILE A 267 12.13 1.68 14.26
CA ILE A 267 12.91 2.91 14.15
C ILE A 267 12.91 3.60 15.51
N GLU A 268 14.09 3.73 16.10
CA GLU A 268 14.29 4.38 17.40
C GLU A 268 14.96 5.75 17.21
N VAL A 269 14.18 6.81 17.39
CA VAL A 269 14.65 8.20 17.29
C VAL A 269 14.83 8.79 18.67
N GLY A 270 16.07 8.78 19.13
CA GLY A 270 16.51 9.35 20.40
C GLY A 270 17.35 8.41 21.25
N ASP A 271 17.56 8.77 22.52
CA ASP A 271 18.27 7.88 23.45
C ASP A 271 17.32 6.84 24.05
N PHE A 272 17.50 5.60 23.65
CA PHE A 272 16.82 4.42 24.21
C PHE A 272 17.79 3.57 25.06
N ALA A 273 19.07 3.96 25.13
CA ALA A 273 20.11 3.19 25.79
C ALA A 273 19.94 3.24 27.32
N GLY A 274 19.50 2.11 27.87
CA GLY A 274 19.61 1.82 29.29
C GLY A 274 18.44 1.03 29.87
N LYS A 275 18.41 -0.29 29.65
CA LYS A 275 17.72 -1.24 30.56
C LYS A 275 18.37 -1.29 31.95
N ASP A 276 19.50 -0.59 32.13
CA ASP A 276 20.20 -0.51 33.39
C ASP A 276 19.73 0.70 34.22
N THR A 277 19.29 0.43 35.44
CA THR A 277 18.63 1.37 36.38
C THR A 277 19.47 2.62 36.71
N ALA A 278 20.77 2.61 36.41
CA ALA A 278 21.67 3.75 36.55
C ALA A 278 21.58 4.75 35.38
N THR A 279 21.24 4.28 34.17
CA THR A 279 21.17 5.09 32.94
C THR A 279 19.76 5.61 32.68
N ILE A 280 18.72 4.92 33.17
CA ILE A 280 17.33 5.44 33.25
C ILE A 280 17.28 6.79 33.96
N LYS A 281 18.24 7.08 34.85
CA LYS A 281 18.40 8.39 35.52
C LYS A 281 18.74 9.55 34.57
N LYS A 282 19.07 9.29 33.29
CA LYS A 282 19.27 10.34 32.28
C LYS A 282 18.00 10.71 31.52
N ASN A 283 16.93 9.92 31.59
CA ASN A 283 15.59 10.28 31.10
C ASN A 283 14.79 11.09 32.15
N MET A 284 15.47 11.90 32.96
CA MET A 284 14.84 12.86 33.86
C MET A 284 14.27 14.03 33.04
N ALA A 285 13.15 14.59 33.50
CA ALA A 285 12.67 15.89 33.03
C ALA A 285 13.82 16.92 33.03
N GLY A 286 14.19 17.43 31.85
CA GLY A 286 15.25 18.42 31.68
C GLY A 286 16.44 17.99 30.80
N VAL A 287 16.54 16.72 30.38
CA VAL A 287 17.48 16.32 29.33
C VAL A 287 16.78 16.45 27.97
N HIS A 288 17.10 17.52 27.24
CA HIS A 288 16.61 17.71 25.88
C HIS A 288 17.35 16.76 24.95
N ASN A 289 16.59 15.95 24.22
CA ASN A 289 17.11 15.15 23.14
C ASN A 289 16.96 15.96 21.84
N ASN A 290 18.06 16.13 21.11
CA ASN A 290 18.06 16.91 19.86
C ASN A 290 18.20 16.01 18.63
N SER A 291 17.85 14.73 18.75
CA SER A 291 17.83 13.83 17.60
C SER A 291 16.76 14.22 16.60
N THR A 292 17.05 14.03 15.32
CA THR A 292 16.10 14.32 14.24
C THR A 292 16.09 13.20 13.22
N LEU A 293 14.89 12.73 12.86
CA LEU A 293 14.65 11.98 11.63
C LEU A 293 13.87 12.87 10.67
N SER A 294 14.35 13.04 9.45
CA SER A 294 13.62 13.70 8.38
C SER A 294 13.58 12.80 7.16
N VAL A 295 12.38 12.54 6.66
CA VAL A 295 12.14 11.75 5.45
C VAL A 295 11.34 12.61 4.50
N ASP A 296 11.86 12.79 3.29
CA ASP A 296 11.26 13.70 2.32
C ASP A 296 9.92 13.22 1.74
N SER A 297 9.34 14.06 0.87
CA SER A 297 8.02 13.81 0.29
C SER A 297 8.00 12.75 -0.82
N GLN A 298 9.15 12.34 -1.34
CA GLN A 298 9.23 11.36 -2.44
C GLN A 298 9.39 9.93 -1.90
N CYS A 299 9.95 9.80 -0.70
CA CYS A 299 10.19 8.52 -0.06
C CYS A 299 8.90 7.85 0.44
N GLN A 300 8.84 6.53 0.23
CA GLN A 300 7.95 5.61 0.92
C GLN A 300 8.70 4.96 2.09
N LEU A 301 8.31 5.33 3.31
CA LEU A 301 8.82 4.74 4.54
C LEU A 301 7.97 3.51 4.92
N TRP A 302 8.61 2.36 5.11
CA TRP A 302 8.00 1.13 5.59
C TRP A 302 8.72 0.66 6.86
N THR A 303 7.98 0.39 7.92
CA THR A 303 8.57 -0.02 9.21
C THR A 303 7.60 -0.81 10.08
N SER A 304 8.14 -1.54 11.06
CA SER A 304 7.34 -2.18 12.11
C SER A 304 6.79 -1.13 13.07
N ASN A 305 7.64 -0.40 13.77
CA ASN A 305 7.25 0.57 14.80
C ASN A 305 8.10 1.85 14.69
N ILE A 306 7.50 3.00 14.98
CA ILE A 306 8.23 4.28 15.09
C ILE A 306 8.21 4.76 16.53
N ASN A 307 9.37 4.71 17.18
CA ASN A 307 9.54 5.17 18.55
C ASN A 307 10.29 6.50 18.59
N VAL A 308 9.68 7.51 19.20
CA VAL A 308 10.25 8.87 19.32
C VAL A 308 10.44 9.20 20.79
N ASN A 309 11.67 9.41 21.25
CA ASN A 309 11.97 9.71 22.66
C ASN A 309 12.58 11.10 22.85
N GLY A 310 11.74 12.11 23.10
CA GLY A 310 12.13 13.51 23.25
C GLY A 310 12.77 14.12 21.99
N ALA A 311 12.52 13.55 20.81
CA ALA A 311 13.18 13.87 19.55
C ALA A 311 12.21 14.51 18.53
N THR A 312 12.76 14.96 17.40
CA THR A 312 11.96 15.48 16.27
C THR A 312 11.89 14.47 15.14
N VAL A 313 10.70 14.21 14.60
CA VAL A 313 10.50 13.36 13.43
C VAL A 313 9.62 14.08 12.41
N ASN A 314 10.12 14.24 11.18
CA ASN A 314 9.40 14.84 10.07
C ASN A 314 9.24 13.81 8.95
N LEU A 315 8.01 13.44 8.64
CA LEU A 315 7.68 12.46 7.61
C LEU A 315 6.85 13.16 6.53
N ASP A 316 7.51 13.71 5.53
CA ASP A 316 6.88 14.56 4.52
C ASP A 316 6.10 13.75 3.46
N GLY A 317 6.45 12.47 3.28
CA GLY A 317 5.96 11.58 2.21
C GLY A 317 4.91 10.55 2.64
N MET A 318 5.05 9.32 2.13
CA MET A 318 4.16 8.20 2.47
C MET A 318 4.81 7.34 3.54
N THR A 319 4.11 7.10 4.65
CA THR A 319 4.58 6.28 5.76
C THR A 319 3.63 5.12 6.02
N TYR A 320 4.17 3.91 6.10
CA TYR A 320 3.46 2.66 6.38
C TYR A 320 4.08 2.01 7.62
N VAL A 321 3.26 1.81 8.66
CA VAL A 321 3.68 1.28 9.96
C VAL A 321 2.84 0.05 10.31
N ALA A 322 3.50 -1.08 10.60
CA ALA A 322 2.82 -2.34 10.89
C ALA A 322 2.21 -2.36 12.30
N ASP A 323 2.90 -1.76 13.26
CA ASP A 323 2.54 -1.67 14.68
C ASP A 323 2.32 -0.19 15.03
N ASP A 324 2.81 0.27 16.17
CA ASP A 324 2.54 1.61 16.68
C ASP A 324 3.53 2.69 16.19
N MET A 325 3.09 3.95 16.25
CA MET A 325 3.98 5.10 16.44
C MET A 325 3.84 5.60 17.87
N THR A 326 4.94 5.57 18.63
CA THR A 326 4.94 5.99 20.05
C THR A 326 5.80 7.23 20.28
N LEU A 327 5.16 8.31 20.70
CA LEU A 327 5.81 9.53 21.18
C LEU A 327 5.99 9.44 22.69
N LYS A 328 7.22 9.23 23.15
CA LYS A 328 7.63 9.18 24.57
C LYS A 328 8.69 10.23 24.88
N GLY A 329 9.09 10.38 26.15
CA GLY A 329 10.04 11.42 26.54
C GLY A 329 9.45 12.83 26.57
N THR A 330 10.24 13.80 27.02
CA THR A 330 9.77 15.19 27.10
C THR A 330 10.08 15.93 25.79
N GLY A 331 9.08 16.58 25.18
CA GLY A 331 9.27 17.42 23.99
C GLY A 331 9.36 16.67 22.66
N SER A 332 8.85 15.43 22.57
CA SER A 332 8.75 14.72 21.29
C SER A 332 7.85 15.48 20.32
N ASN A 333 8.36 15.72 19.12
CA ASN A 333 7.64 16.46 18.09
C ASN A 333 7.60 15.64 16.80
N VAL A 334 6.40 15.33 16.33
CA VAL A 334 6.20 14.58 15.08
C VAL A 334 5.36 15.41 14.13
N THR A 335 5.86 15.57 12.90
CA THR A 335 5.13 16.21 11.79
C THR A 335 4.87 15.18 10.70
N LEU A 336 3.60 15.03 10.32
CA LEU A 336 3.16 14.15 9.24
C LEU A 336 2.67 14.99 8.05
N GLY A 337 3.35 14.80 6.92
CA GLY A 337 3.12 15.49 5.67
C GLY A 337 3.72 16.89 5.59
N LYS A 338 3.79 17.40 4.36
CA LYS A 338 4.33 18.71 4.03
C LYS A 338 3.36 19.51 3.18
N ASN A 339 3.23 20.80 3.46
CA ASN A 339 2.43 21.70 2.64
C ASN A 339 3.06 21.88 1.24
N ASN A 340 2.55 21.17 0.23
CA ASN A 340 2.99 21.27 -1.16
C ASN A 340 1.82 21.10 -2.15
N LYS A 341 1.89 21.70 -3.34
CA LYS A 341 0.86 21.65 -4.40
C LYS A 341 0.58 20.23 -4.93
N ASN A 342 1.56 19.31 -4.82
CA ASN A 342 1.47 17.92 -5.26
C ASN A 342 1.37 16.93 -4.08
N ASN A 343 0.87 17.39 -2.92
CA ASN A 343 0.89 16.63 -1.68
C ASN A 343 0.14 15.30 -1.77
N ASN A 344 0.89 14.19 -1.71
CA ASN A 344 0.40 12.82 -1.57
C ASN A 344 0.79 12.23 -0.20
N ALA A 345 1.05 13.09 0.80
CA ALA A 345 1.45 12.64 2.13
C ALA A 345 0.35 11.79 2.76
N LYS A 346 0.74 10.59 3.16
CA LYS A 346 -0.14 9.56 3.70
C LYS A 346 0.53 8.91 4.89
N TYR A 347 -0.23 8.72 5.96
CA TYR A 347 0.21 7.88 7.07
C TYR A 347 -0.74 6.70 7.20
N VAL A 348 -0.18 5.49 7.20
CA VAL A 348 -0.93 4.23 7.26
C VAL A 348 -0.38 3.36 8.36
N GLY A 349 -1.10 3.28 9.47
CA GLY A 349 -1.02 2.15 10.38
C GLY A 349 -1.81 1.00 9.77
N PHE A 350 -1.13 -0.08 9.36
CA PHE A 350 -1.79 -1.22 8.70
C PHE A 350 -1.93 -2.47 9.58
N GLY A 351 -1.41 -2.48 10.81
CA GLY A 351 -1.69 -3.54 11.78
C GLY A 351 -3.15 -3.51 12.22
N ASN A 352 -3.88 -4.60 11.99
CA ASN A 352 -5.32 -4.73 12.26
C ASN A 352 -5.63 -5.66 13.46
N GLY A 353 -4.65 -5.91 14.33
CA GLY A 353 -4.74 -6.80 15.49
C GLY A 353 -4.57 -8.28 15.17
N GLY A 354 -4.19 -8.63 13.94
CA GLY A 354 -3.98 -10.01 13.49
C GLY A 354 -5.26 -10.71 13.02
N ALA A 355 -5.15 -12.02 12.81
CA ALA A 355 -6.21 -12.85 12.25
C ALA A 355 -7.34 -13.17 13.25
N ASP A 356 -7.02 -13.27 14.55
CA ASP A 356 -8.03 -13.48 15.60
C ASP A 356 -8.62 -12.12 16.02
N LYS A 357 -9.71 -11.73 15.34
CA LYS A 357 -10.44 -10.49 15.64
C LYS A 357 -11.16 -10.52 17.00
N GLU A 358 -11.33 -11.69 17.62
CA GLU A 358 -11.94 -11.78 18.95
C GLU A 358 -10.93 -11.55 20.08
N ASN A 359 -9.65 -11.85 19.82
CA ASN A 359 -8.52 -11.64 20.73
C ASN A 359 -7.32 -10.98 20.01
N PRO A 360 -7.46 -9.73 19.56
CA PRO A 360 -6.42 -9.06 18.79
C PRO A 360 -5.12 -8.89 19.58
N VAL A 361 -3.99 -9.13 18.90
CA VAL A 361 -2.64 -9.06 19.47
C VAL A 361 -2.14 -7.63 19.42
N ALA A 362 -1.65 -7.13 20.56
CA ALA A 362 -1.22 -5.74 20.68
C ALA A 362 -0.12 -5.36 19.66
N GLY A 363 0.87 -6.23 19.44
CA GLY A 363 1.97 -5.97 18.49
C GLY A 363 1.61 -6.13 17.01
N ASP A 364 0.38 -6.57 16.70
CA ASP A 364 -0.15 -6.61 15.33
C ASP A 364 -1.17 -5.48 15.10
N SER A 365 -1.29 -4.53 16.04
CA SER A 365 -2.31 -3.48 16.04
C SER A 365 -1.66 -2.11 15.96
N SER A 366 -1.94 -1.40 14.87
CA SER A 366 -1.34 -0.11 14.62
C SER A 366 -2.14 1.06 15.17
N ALA A 367 -1.50 1.86 16.04
CA ALA A 367 -2.03 3.09 16.60
C ALA A 367 -0.97 4.18 16.72
N ILE A 368 -1.40 5.40 17.06
CA ILE A 368 -0.50 6.49 17.45
C ILE A 368 -0.66 6.75 18.94
N ILE A 369 0.43 6.58 19.70
CA ILE A 369 0.44 6.64 21.16
C ILE A 369 1.26 7.82 21.64
N ILE A 370 0.63 8.70 22.42
CA ILE A 370 1.26 9.87 23.01
C ILE A 370 1.48 9.62 24.51
N ASN A 371 2.71 9.23 24.85
CA ASN A 371 3.17 8.83 26.18
C ASN A 371 4.21 9.81 26.77
N GLY A 372 4.66 10.77 25.96
CA GLY A 372 5.61 11.81 26.34
C GLY A 372 4.97 12.97 27.08
N ARG A 373 5.78 13.82 27.72
CA ARG A 373 5.35 15.11 28.30
C ARG A 373 5.62 16.21 27.29
N LYS A 374 4.68 17.15 27.10
CA LYS A 374 4.80 18.19 26.07
C LYS A 374 5.07 17.61 24.68
N ALA A 375 4.42 16.50 24.35
CA ALA A 375 4.53 15.88 23.04
C ALA A 375 3.59 16.59 22.05
N SER A 376 4.05 16.76 20.81
CA SER A 376 3.27 17.36 19.72
C SER A 376 3.18 16.42 18.54
N LEU A 377 1.97 16.31 17.99
CA LEU A 377 1.67 15.59 16.76
C LEU A 377 0.97 16.55 15.80
N ASP A 378 1.65 16.95 14.73
CA ASP A 378 1.11 17.80 13.68
C ASP A 378 0.78 16.98 12.43
N MET A 379 -0.51 16.82 12.16
CA MET A 379 -1.07 16.16 10.99
C MET A 379 -1.87 17.18 10.16
N SER A 380 -1.49 18.45 10.17
CA SER A 380 -2.20 19.49 9.41
C SER A 380 -1.94 19.40 7.90
N ASN A 381 -0.89 18.67 7.50
CA ASN A 381 -0.43 18.58 6.11
C ASN A 381 -0.57 17.18 5.50
N ILE A 382 -1.27 16.26 6.15
CA ILE A 382 -1.60 14.94 5.61
C ILE A 382 -2.85 15.01 4.72
N ARG A 383 -2.84 14.24 3.63
CA ARG A 383 -4.02 14.07 2.77
C ARG A 383 -4.88 12.89 3.20
N GLU A 384 -4.25 11.82 3.66
CA GLU A 384 -4.92 10.60 4.08
C GLU A 384 -4.24 9.98 5.30
N LEU A 385 -5.01 9.77 6.37
CA LEU A 385 -4.63 9.03 7.56
C LEU A 385 -5.45 7.74 7.63
N MET A 386 -4.78 6.59 7.69
CA MET A 386 -5.42 5.31 7.94
C MET A 386 -4.78 4.65 9.17
N LEU A 387 -5.57 4.21 10.15
CA LEU A 387 -5.12 3.43 11.31
C LEU A 387 -6.01 2.21 11.48
N ALA A 388 -5.49 1.04 11.10
CA ALA A 388 -6.22 -0.22 11.12
C ALA A 388 -6.40 -0.81 12.53
N GLY A 389 -5.59 -0.38 13.49
CA GLY A 389 -5.59 -0.88 14.84
C GLY A 389 -6.08 0.13 15.88
N THR A 390 -6.00 -0.30 17.14
CA THR A 390 -6.31 0.48 18.33
C THR A 390 -5.14 0.42 19.32
N ALA A 391 -5.04 1.42 20.18
CA ALA A 391 -4.02 1.48 21.21
C ALA A 391 -4.23 0.42 22.31
N TYR A 392 -3.15 0.06 23.00
CA TYR A 392 -3.16 -0.87 24.12
C TYR A 392 -2.45 -0.29 25.34
N ILE A 393 -2.94 -0.65 26.52
CA ILE A 393 -2.22 -0.44 27.78
C ILE A 393 -1.25 -1.62 27.96
N ASN A 394 0.05 -1.34 27.89
CA ASN A 394 1.09 -2.34 28.11
C ASN A 394 1.20 -2.72 29.60
N THR A 395 0.54 -3.81 29.97
CA THR A 395 0.53 -4.35 31.33
C THR A 395 1.26 -5.69 31.41
N GLN A 396 1.49 -6.35 30.29
CA GLN A 396 2.22 -7.62 30.20
C GLN A 396 3.69 -7.47 30.62
N ALA A 397 4.28 -6.28 30.43
CA ALA A 397 5.64 -5.98 30.89
C ALA A 397 5.77 -5.90 32.43
N ILE A 398 4.65 -5.87 33.17
CA ILE A 398 4.65 -5.83 34.63
C ILE A 398 4.88 -7.26 35.15
N VAL A 399 6.09 -7.52 35.66
CA VAL A 399 6.49 -8.82 36.22
C VAL A 399 5.72 -9.10 37.52
N ASN A 400 4.94 -10.18 37.55
CA ASN A 400 4.22 -10.61 38.74
C ASN A 400 5.06 -11.52 39.63
N SER A 401 4.83 -11.42 40.94
CA SER A 401 5.33 -12.40 41.90
C SER A 401 4.72 -13.78 41.70
N SER A 402 5.50 -14.82 41.99
CA SER A 402 5.11 -16.24 41.97
C SER A 402 3.91 -16.59 42.88
N SER A 403 3.46 -15.70 43.77
CA SER A 403 2.36 -15.93 44.71
C SER A 403 0.94 -15.71 44.16
N VAL A 404 0.76 -15.08 42.98
CA VAL A 404 -0.57 -14.80 42.39
C VAL A 404 -0.90 -15.65 41.16
N GLY A 405 0.06 -16.42 40.64
CA GLY A 405 -0.13 -17.45 39.61
C GLY A 405 -0.68 -17.00 38.25
N THR A 406 -0.85 -15.68 38.01
CA THR A 406 -1.49 -15.13 36.80
C THR A 406 -0.54 -14.15 36.11
N GLN A 407 -0.30 -14.32 34.82
CA GLN A 407 0.44 -13.34 34.02
C GLN A 407 -0.49 -12.21 33.59
N ASN A 408 -0.04 -10.96 33.69
CA ASN A 408 -0.78 -9.82 33.16
C ASN A 408 -0.82 -9.89 31.63
N SER A 409 -1.91 -9.40 31.04
CA SER A 409 -2.05 -9.25 29.58
C SER A 409 -2.52 -7.86 29.24
N ASN A 410 -2.06 -7.34 28.09
CA ASN A 410 -2.34 -5.98 27.63
C ASN A 410 -3.84 -5.70 27.55
N VAL A 411 -4.25 -4.47 27.86
CA VAL A 411 -5.66 -4.05 27.83
C VAL A 411 -5.93 -3.30 26.54
N ALA A 412 -6.92 -3.73 25.77
CA ALA A 412 -7.32 -3.05 24.53
C ALA A 412 -8.09 -1.77 24.83
N MET A 413 -7.81 -0.71 24.07
CA MET A 413 -8.51 0.57 24.14
C MET A 413 -9.43 0.75 22.92
N GLY A 414 -10.38 1.68 23.00
CA GLY A 414 -11.31 2.03 21.92
C GLY A 414 -10.80 3.13 20.99
N GLU A 415 -9.52 3.47 21.06
CA GLU A 415 -8.93 4.64 20.39
C GLU A 415 -7.76 4.22 19.48
N SER A 416 -7.65 4.82 18.30
CA SER A 416 -6.49 4.64 17.39
C SER A 416 -5.44 5.73 17.55
N ILE A 417 -5.81 6.90 18.09
CA ILE A 417 -4.86 7.90 18.56
C ILE A 417 -5.15 8.13 20.04
N SER A 418 -4.22 7.72 20.89
CA SER A 418 -4.42 7.74 22.33
C SER A 418 -3.35 8.55 23.05
N VAL A 419 -3.75 9.25 24.10
CA VAL A 419 -2.85 9.90 25.05
C VAL A 419 -2.80 9.06 26.32
N LYS A 420 -1.64 8.96 26.97
CA LYS A 420 -1.48 8.19 28.23
C LYS A 420 -2.52 8.52 29.30
N GLY A 421 -2.98 9.77 29.32
CA GLY A 421 -4.05 10.23 30.22
C GLY A 421 -5.36 9.46 30.07
N ASP A 422 -5.67 8.96 28.87
CA ASP A 422 -6.94 8.32 28.53
C ASP A 422 -7.13 6.96 29.20
N GLN A 423 -6.03 6.32 29.61
CA GLN A 423 -6.04 5.03 30.31
C GLN A 423 -6.92 5.03 31.58
N ILE A 424 -7.10 6.21 32.21
CA ILE A 424 -7.97 6.34 33.39
C ILE A 424 -9.45 6.09 33.09
N ALA A 425 -9.87 6.27 31.84
CA ALA A 425 -11.25 6.01 31.42
C ALA A 425 -11.58 4.51 31.50
N TYR A 426 -10.61 3.67 31.14
CA TYR A 426 -10.78 2.21 31.06
C TYR A 426 -10.69 1.51 32.41
N LEU A 427 -10.48 2.21 33.51
CA LEU A 427 -10.64 1.62 34.84
C LEU A 427 -12.11 1.32 35.09
N VAL A 428 -12.40 0.11 35.56
CA VAL A 428 -13.74 -0.26 36.01
C VAL A 428 -14.19 0.75 37.07
N PRO A 429 -15.40 1.33 36.95
CA PRO A 429 -15.93 2.28 37.91
C PRO A 429 -15.90 1.69 39.34
N PRO A 430 -15.36 2.43 40.33
CA PRO A 430 -15.25 1.98 41.71
C PRO A 430 -16.53 1.41 42.33
N GLU A 431 -17.68 1.98 41.94
CA GLU A 431 -19.01 1.59 42.39
C GLU A 431 -19.43 0.17 41.95
N CYS A 432 -18.81 -0.35 40.88
CA CYS A 432 -19.10 -1.67 40.31
C CYS A 432 -18.26 -2.80 40.95
N ILE A 433 -17.23 -2.49 41.74
CA ILE A 433 -16.27 -3.49 42.25
C ILE A 433 -16.64 -3.91 43.68
N GLY A 434 -16.70 -5.21 43.96
CA GLY A 434 -16.89 -5.76 45.31
C GLY A 434 -18.20 -5.34 45.94
N THR A 435 -19.32 -5.60 45.24
CA THR A 435 -20.65 -5.15 45.66
C THR A 435 -21.37 -6.18 46.52
N SER A 436 -22.35 -5.74 47.33
CA SER A 436 -23.14 -6.60 48.22
C SER A 436 -24.05 -7.63 47.52
N GLY A 437 -24.08 -7.65 46.18
CA GLY A 437 -24.86 -8.56 45.33
C GLY A 437 -24.96 -8.03 43.88
N ASP A 438 -25.70 -8.71 43.00
CA ASP A 438 -25.76 -8.38 41.55
C ASP A 438 -26.81 -7.33 41.16
N GLY A 439 -27.59 -6.83 42.12
CA GLY A 439 -28.65 -5.83 41.90
C GLY A 439 -28.09 -4.47 41.49
N ALA A 440 -28.89 -3.68 40.76
CA ALA A 440 -28.51 -2.32 40.34
C ALA A 440 -28.37 -1.33 41.51
N ASP A 441 -28.98 -1.65 42.65
CA ASP A 441 -28.93 -0.89 43.91
C ASP A 441 -27.84 -1.38 44.89
N ALA A 442 -27.08 -2.42 44.51
CA ALA A 442 -25.99 -2.96 45.31
C ALA A 442 -24.87 -1.93 45.50
N LYS A 443 -24.22 -1.96 46.67
CA LYS A 443 -23.18 -0.98 47.02
C LYS A 443 -21.81 -1.65 47.07
N SER A 444 -20.80 -0.98 46.51
CA SER A 444 -19.40 -1.36 46.65
C SER A 444 -18.94 -1.25 48.11
N LEU A 445 -18.21 -2.26 48.58
CA LEU A 445 -17.64 -2.28 49.93
C LEU A 445 -16.55 -1.22 50.13
N TYR A 446 -15.63 -1.09 49.15
CA TYR A 446 -14.47 -0.19 49.26
C TYR A 446 -14.59 1.04 48.37
N ASN A 447 -15.44 1.01 47.34
CA ASN A 447 -15.67 2.10 46.38
C ASN A 447 -14.38 2.73 45.85
N LYS A 448 -13.42 1.89 45.43
CA LYS A 448 -12.15 2.34 44.86
C LYS A 448 -11.60 1.35 43.82
N ASN A 449 -10.80 1.88 42.91
CA ASN A 449 -9.97 1.15 41.96
C ASN A 449 -8.67 1.96 41.81
N PRO A 450 -7.49 1.42 42.15
CA PRO A 450 -7.18 0.01 42.46
C PRO A 450 -7.59 -0.46 43.88
N LEU A 451 -7.65 -1.78 44.05
CA LEU A 451 -7.73 -2.46 45.34
C LEU A 451 -6.34 -2.88 45.83
N SER A 452 -6.12 -2.96 47.14
CA SER A 452 -4.94 -3.68 47.66
C SER A 452 -5.14 -5.20 47.54
N TYR A 453 -4.05 -5.97 47.57
CA TYR A 453 -4.12 -7.45 47.55
C TYR A 453 -4.96 -8.01 48.69
N LYS A 454 -4.96 -7.37 49.86
CA LYS A 454 -5.81 -7.75 51.00
C LYS A 454 -7.28 -7.55 50.69
N GLU A 455 -7.65 -6.39 50.16
CA GLU A 455 -9.04 -6.07 49.83
C GLU A 455 -9.56 -6.91 48.66
N TYR A 456 -8.70 -7.21 47.68
CA TYR A 456 -8.99 -8.18 46.62
C TYR A 456 -9.33 -9.55 47.22
N LYS A 457 -8.46 -10.09 48.09
CA LYS A 457 -8.69 -11.37 48.78
C LYS A 457 -9.97 -11.36 49.62
N ASP A 458 -10.29 -10.24 50.28
CA ASP A 458 -11.51 -10.08 51.08
C ASP A 458 -12.78 -10.13 50.22
N ILE A 459 -12.74 -9.60 49.00
CA ILE A 459 -13.85 -9.66 48.02
C ILE A 459 -13.98 -11.05 47.39
N THR A 460 -12.85 -11.69 47.05
CA THR A 460 -12.83 -12.98 46.34
C THR A 460 -12.90 -14.20 47.27
N ALA A 461 -12.91 -14.01 48.59
CA ALA A 461 -12.95 -15.11 49.56
C ALA A 461 -14.28 -15.88 49.46
N THR A 462 -14.21 -17.17 49.12
CA THR A 462 -15.37 -18.09 49.14
C THR A 462 -15.55 -18.70 50.54
N GLY A 463 -16.68 -18.41 51.20
CA GLY A 463 -17.11 -19.11 52.43
C GLY A 463 -17.76 -20.46 52.13
N GLN A 464 -18.13 -21.21 53.18
CA GLN A 464 -18.67 -22.58 53.07
C GLN A 464 -20.01 -22.73 52.31
N ASP A 465 -20.72 -21.64 51.94
CA ASP A 465 -22.00 -21.78 51.21
C ASP A 465 -22.40 -20.67 50.19
N GLN A 466 -21.55 -19.67 49.88
CA GLN A 466 -21.68 -18.78 48.69
C GLN A 466 -20.60 -17.66 48.69
N THR A 467 -20.40 -17.02 47.54
CA THR A 467 -19.60 -15.79 47.40
C THR A 467 -20.23 -14.66 48.22
N LYS A 468 -19.43 -14.02 49.09
CA LYS A 468 -19.92 -12.96 50.00
C LYS A 468 -20.22 -11.64 49.26
N TYR A 469 -19.55 -11.40 48.15
CA TYR A 469 -19.65 -10.20 47.33
C TYR A 469 -19.60 -10.57 45.85
N THR A 470 -20.22 -9.75 45.00
CA THR A 470 -20.02 -9.80 43.56
C THR A 470 -18.75 -9.02 43.22
N GLU A 471 -17.76 -9.69 42.61
CA GLU A 471 -16.46 -9.10 42.29
C GLU A 471 -16.59 -7.89 41.35
N VAL A 472 -17.30 -8.05 40.23
CA VAL A 472 -17.69 -6.95 39.33
C VAL A 472 -19.17 -7.04 38.99
N ASN A 473 -19.95 -6.05 39.43
CA ASN A 473 -21.38 -5.97 39.15
C ASN A 473 -21.63 -5.11 37.91
N ALA A 474 -22.19 -5.74 36.87
CA ALA A 474 -22.44 -5.08 35.58
C ALA A 474 -23.70 -4.20 35.56
N ASN A 475 -24.58 -4.30 36.55
CA ASN A 475 -25.91 -3.67 36.58
C ASN A 475 -25.92 -2.33 37.33
N VAL A 476 -24.91 -2.05 38.14
CA VAL A 476 -24.75 -0.74 38.80
C VAL A 476 -24.48 0.32 37.73
N VAL A 477 -25.28 1.39 37.74
CA VAL A 477 -25.11 2.52 36.84
C VAL A 477 -23.85 3.29 37.23
N SER A 478 -22.93 3.41 36.28
CA SER A 478 -21.71 4.15 36.53
C SER A 478 -21.96 5.66 36.52
N THR A 479 -21.43 6.33 37.52
CA THR A 479 -21.32 7.79 37.57
C THR A 479 -20.35 8.34 36.53
N LYS A 480 -19.46 7.50 35.99
CA LYS A 480 -18.43 7.86 35.01
C LYS A 480 -18.90 7.78 33.57
N THR A 481 -19.93 7.00 33.26
CA THR A 481 -20.46 6.90 31.88
C THR A 481 -21.97 7.16 31.81
N GLY A 482 -22.66 7.29 32.94
CA GLY A 482 -24.12 7.44 33.01
C GLY A 482 -24.90 6.18 32.66
N LYS A 483 -24.22 5.06 32.37
CA LYS A 483 -24.80 3.76 32.01
C LYS A 483 -24.22 2.64 32.88
N ALA A 484 -24.93 1.52 32.97
CA ALA A 484 -24.40 0.30 33.58
C ALA A 484 -23.41 -0.39 32.64
N LEU A 485 -22.44 -1.15 33.16
CA LEU A 485 -21.46 -1.86 32.32
C LEU A 485 -22.12 -2.88 31.39
N SER A 486 -23.27 -3.43 31.79
CA SER A 486 -24.08 -4.34 30.97
C SER A 486 -24.53 -3.73 29.64
N ALA A 487 -24.62 -2.40 29.52
CA ALA A 487 -24.96 -1.72 28.26
C ALA A 487 -23.89 -1.88 27.17
N TYR A 488 -22.65 -2.17 27.56
CA TYR A 488 -21.52 -2.31 26.64
C TYR A 488 -21.14 -3.77 26.37
N LEU A 489 -21.77 -4.73 27.05
CA LEU A 489 -21.49 -6.15 26.87
C LEU A 489 -22.01 -6.64 25.52
N PRO A 490 -21.18 -7.34 24.72
CA PRO A 490 -21.66 -8.08 23.56
C PRO A 490 -22.66 -9.18 23.98
N GLU A 491 -23.66 -9.49 23.14
CA GLU A 491 -24.70 -10.50 23.44
C GLU A 491 -24.13 -11.89 23.82
N SER A 492 -22.91 -12.21 23.37
CA SER A 492 -22.25 -13.49 23.58
C SER A 492 -21.27 -13.53 24.76
N LYS A 493 -20.98 -12.41 25.43
CA LYS A 493 -19.95 -12.32 26.49
C LYS A 493 -20.54 -11.95 27.84
N THR A 494 -20.02 -12.59 28.90
CA THR A 494 -20.30 -12.18 30.28
C THR A 494 -19.38 -11.02 30.69
N ILE A 495 -19.69 -10.38 31.82
CA ILE A 495 -18.84 -9.31 32.37
C ILE A 495 -17.42 -9.80 32.67
N ASP A 496 -17.24 -11.03 33.16
CA ASP A 496 -15.93 -11.58 33.49
C ASP A 496 -15.01 -11.68 32.26
N ASN A 497 -15.58 -11.96 31.08
CA ASN A 497 -14.85 -11.98 29.82
C ASN A 497 -14.49 -10.57 29.30
N CYS A 498 -15.10 -9.52 29.85
CA CYS A 498 -14.90 -8.13 29.45
C CYS A 498 -14.10 -7.31 30.47
N ILE A 499 -13.56 -7.96 31.51
CA ILE A 499 -12.74 -7.33 32.54
C ILE A 499 -11.35 -7.96 32.53
N LYS A 500 -10.31 -7.12 32.58
CA LYS A 500 -8.93 -7.54 32.80
C LYS A 500 -8.44 -7.09 34.16
N LYS A 501 -7.90 -8.04 34.92
CA LYS A 501 -7.24 -7.79 36.20
C LYS A 501 -5.75 -7.65 35.97
N VAL A 502 -5.17 -6.57 36.48
CA VAL A 502 -3.75 -6.28 36.38
C VAL A 502 -3.18 -6.19 37.79
N PHE A 503 -2.29 -7.13 38.09
CA PHE A 503 -1.63 -7.22 39.38
C PHE A 503 -0.32 -6.43 39.31
N VAL A 504 -0.12 -5.52 40.28
CA VAL A 504 1.08 -4.70 40.38
C VAL A 504 1.67 -4.93 41.76
N PRO A 505 2.76 -5.72 41.88
CA PRO A 505 3.39 -5.98 43.17
C PRO A 505 4.03 -4.72 43.73
N SER A 506 4.08 -4.62 45.05
CA SER A 506 4.89 -3.61 45.74
C SER A 506 6.38 -3.88 45.52
N THR A 507 7.19 -2.81 45.52
CA THR A 507 8.64 -2.89 45.27
C THR A 507 9.39 -3.73 46.30
N ASP A 508 8.88 -3.80 47.54
CA ASP A 508 9.59 -4.39 48.67
C ASP A 508 8.98 -5.73 49.15
N ASN A 509 7.74 -6.04 48.76
CA ASN A 509 7.07 -7.27 49.17
C ASN A 509 6.15 -7.79 48.07
N SER A 510 6.42 -9.01 47.66
CA SER A 510 5.74 -9.69 46.56
C SER A 510 4.31 -10.13 46.89
N ASP A 511 3.97 -10.19 48.18
CA ASP A 511 2.65 -10.53 48.71
C ASP A 511 1.78 -9.30 49.03
N ASP A 512 2.31 -8.10 48.79
CA ASP A 512 1.62 -6.83 48.89
C ASP A 512 1.61 -6.13 47.51
N GLY A 513 0.59 -5.35 47.22
CA GLY A 513 0.42 -4.77 45.89
C GLY A 513 -0.98 -4.27 45.61
N LEU A 514 -1.17 -3.82 44.38
CA LEU A 514 -2.40 -3.26 43.86
C LEU A 514 -2.98 -4.13 42.75
N VAL A 515 -4.30 -4.29 42.76
CA VAL A 515 -5.07 -4.93 41.69
C VAL A 515 -5.90 -3.86 41.01
N TYR A 516 -5.60 -3.64 39.73
CA TYR A 516 -6.39 -2.76 38.88
C TYR A 516 -7.39 -3.60 38.10
N TYR A 517 -8.62 -3.11 38.05
CA TYR A 517 -9.67 -3.67 37.20
C TYR A 517 -9.83 -2.77 35.99
N TYR A 518 -9.58 -3.30 34.80
CA TYR A 518 -9.78 -2.61 33.54
C TYR A 518 -10.95 -3.21 32.77
N VAL A 519 -11.70 -2.34 32.13
CA VAL A 519 -12.67 -2.69 31.09
C VAL A 519 -11.88 -3.09 29.84
N ASN A 520 -12.17 -4.27 29.30
CA ASN A 520 -11.53 -4.83 28.11
C ASN A 520 -12.63 -5.31 27.15
N LEU A 521 -13.19 -4.36 26.41
CA LEU A 521 -14.30 -4.55 25.49
C LEU A 521 -13.79 -4.71 24.05
N PRO A 522 -14.57 -5.33 23.15
CA PRO A 522 -14.31 -5.25 21.71
C PRO A 522 -14.27 -3.79 21.23
N THR A 523 -13.48 -3.50 20.19
CA THR A 523 -13.17 -2.14 19.71
C THR A 523 -14.37 -1.20 19.64
N ASN A 524 -15.45 -1.60 18.98
CA ASN A 524 -16.65 -0.77 18.85
C ASN A 524 -17.31 -0.43 20.20
N LYS A 525 -17.30 -1.37 21.14
CA LYS A 525 -17.85 -1.19 22.49
C LYS A 525 -16.91 -0.44 23.41
N ALA A 526 -15.61 -0.63 23.26
CA ALA A 526 -14.59 0.17 23.94
C ALA A 526 -14.67 1.65 23.50
N ALA A 527 -14.86 1.91 22.21
CA ALA A 527 -15.03 3.24 21.64
C ALA A 527 -16.32 3.90 22.14
N GLU A 528 -17.44 3.16 22.21
CA GLU A 528 -18.71 3.62 22.79
C GLU A 528 -18.54 3.99 24.27
N TYR A 529 -17.93 3.09 25.06
CA TYR A 529 -17.66 3.30 26.49
C TYR A 529 -16.77 4.53 26.73
N TYR A 530 -15.69 4.70 25.97
CA TYR A 530 -14.82 5.87 26.08
C TYR A 530 -15.56 7.15 25.70
N SER A 531 -16.41 7.12 24.67
CA SER A 531 -17.21 8.29 24.27
C SER A 531 -18.19 8.73 25.36
N ASP A 532 -18.85 7.79 26.03
CA ASP A 532 -19.74 8.11 27.16
C ASP A 532 -18.95 8.63 28.38
N TYR A 533 -17.76 8.07 28.65
CA TYR A 533 -16.86 8.60 29.68
C TYR A 533 -16.41 10.03 29.37
N PHE A 534 -16.05 10.29 28.11
CA PHE A 534 -15.65 11.60 27.64
C PHE A 534 -16.76 12.63 27.84
N GLY A 535 -18.01 12.27 27.53
CA GLY A 535 -19.17 13.13 27.74
C GLY A 535 -19.43 13.47 29.21
N ALA A 536 -19.12 12.56 30.13
CA ALA A 536 -19.37 12.73 31.56
C ALA A 536 -18.24 13.46 32.33
N ASP A 537 -16.97 13.28 31.94
CA ASP A 537 -15.80 13.76 32.70
C ASP A 537 -14.71 14.40 31.79
N SER A 538 -15.13 15.16 30.77
CA SER A 538 -14.24 15.80 29.79
C SER A 538 -13.18 16.72 30.38
N ASP A 539 -13.50 17.48 31.44
CA ASP A 539 -12.55 18.38 32.11
C ASP A 539 -11.36 17.64 32.72
N LYS A 540 -11.61 16.46 33.29
CA LYS A 540 -10.57 15.60 33.87
C LYS A 540 -9.67 15.03 32.78
N LEU A 541 -10.25 14.52 31.69
CA LEU A 541 -9.48 14.04 30.54
C LEU A 541 -8.62 15.16 29.96
N LYS A 542 -9.21 16.33 29.69
CA LYS A 542 -8.52 17.53 29.23
C LYS A 542 -7.32 17.90 30.10
N ARG A 543 -7.46 17.83 31.43
CA ARG A 543 -6.35 18.08 32.37
C ARG A 543 -5.22 17.07 32.21
N TYR A 544 -5.52 15.79 32.02
CA TYR A 544 -4.51 14.77 31.78
C TYR A 544 -3.88 14.88 30.40
N THR A 545 -4.69 15.12 29.36
CA THR A 545 -4.21 15.37 28.00
C THR A 545 -3.22 16.52 27.99
N LYS A 546 -3.56 17.68 28.58
CA LYS A 546 -2.65 18.84 28.74
C LYS A 546 -1.34 18.52 29.47
N PHE A 547 -1.31 17.52 30.34
CA PHE A 547 -0.08 17.13 31.02
C PHE A 547 0.90 16.41 30.08
N TYR A 548 0.37 15.62 29.15
CA TYR A 548 1.17 14.79 28.22
C TYR A 548 1.41 15.48 26.87
N THR A 549 0.42 16.13 26.29
CA THR A 549 0.51 16.73 24.95
C THR A 549 0.43 18.25 24.99
N ASP A 550 1.26 18.89 24.14
CA ASP A 550 1.15 20.31 23.82
C ASP A 550 0.10 20.53 22.72
N SER A 551 0.08 19.67 21.70
CA SER A 551 -0.94 19.70 20.65
C SER A 551 -1.06 18.38 19.88
N ILE A 552 -2.27 18.11 19.38
CA ILE A 552 -2.58 17.09 18.38
C ILE A 552 -3.42 17.81 17.34
N GLN A 553 -2.86 18.05 16.16
CA GLN A 553 -3.49 18.84 15.11
C GLN A 553 -3.77 17.97 13.89
N VAL A 554 -4.91 18.20 13.25
CA VAL A 554 -5.26 17.59 11.96
C VAL A 554 -6.04 18.58 11.13
N ASN A 555 -5.93 18.46 9.81
CA ASN A 555 -6.67 19.28 8.87
C ASN A 555 -8.06 18.69 8.57
N GLU A 556 -9.09 19.52 8.58
CA GLU A 556 -10.48 19.14 8.23
C GLU A 556 -10.62 18.57 6.81
N ALA A 557 -9.70 18.91 5.89
CA ALA A 557 -9.69 18.41 4.52
C ALA A 557 -9.04 17.01 4.36
N ALA A 558 -8.45 16.44 5.41
CA ALA A 558 -7.81 15.14 5.35
C ALA A 558 -8.85 14.00 5.36
N SER A 559 -8.60 12.96 4.54
CA SER A 559 -9.36 11.72 4.60
C SER A 559 -8.85 10.88 5.78
N ILE A 560 -9.65 10.73 6.83
CA ILE A 560 -9.24 10.01 8.06
C ILE A 560 -10.07 8.74 8.21
N TYR A 561 -9.40 7.59 8.22
CA TYR A 561 -9.97 6.27 8.43
C TYR A 561 -9.32 5.62 9.65
N THR A 562 -10.08 5.36 10.71
CA THR A 562 -9.52 4.78 11.95
C THR A 562 -10.46 3.72 12.50
N ALA A 563 -9.90 2.62 12.99
CA ALA A 563 -10.66 1.53 13.60
C ALA A 563 -11.28 1.94 14.96
N GLY A 564 -10.54 2.73 15.74
CA GLY A 564 -10.98 3.33 16.99
C GLY A 564 -11.26 4.83 16.87
N ASN A 565 -11.76 5.43 17.95
CA ASN A 565 -11.91 6.87 18.07
C ASN A 565 -10.54 7.57 18.15
N TYR A 566 -10.51 8.89 17.99
CA TYR A 566 -9.28 9.66 18.14
C TYR A 566 -9.54 11.04 18.74
N SER A 567 -8.56 11.52 19.51
CA SER A 567 -8.63 12.80 20.22
C SER A 567 -7.75 13.86 19.54
N ILE A 568 -8.29 15.07 19.38
CA ILE A 568 -7.57 16.26 18.92
C ILE A 568 -7.42 17.23 20.09
N TYR A 569 -6.26 17.88 20.18
CA TYR A 569 -5.97 18.86 21.22
C TYR A 569 -5.30 20.11 20.61
N ASP A 570 -6.01 21.24 20.58
CA ASP A 570 -5.51 22.49 19.98
C ASP A 570 -4.60 23.32 20.93
N GLY A 571 -4.20 22.75 22.07
CA GLY A 571 -3.49 23.44 23.16
C GLY A 571 -4.42 24.05 24.21
N SER A 572 -5.72 24.15 23.92
CA SER A 572 -6.74 24.71 24.80
C SER A 572 -7.99 23.87 24.92
N ASN A 573 -8.42 23.15 23.89
CA ASN A 573 -9.64 22.36 23.81
C ASN A 573 -9.31 20.93 23.41
N LEU A 574 -9.98 19.99 24.07
CA LEU A 574 -9.93 18.57 23.75
C LEU A 574 -11.23 18.20 23.04
N SER A 575 -11.13 17.59 21.87
CA SER A 575 -12.27 17.11 21.09
C SER A 575 -12.09 15.64 20.77
N LEU A 576 -13.12 14.84 20.99
CA LEU A 576 -13.18 13.44 20.60
C LEU A 576 -13.90 13.33 19.25
N LEU A 577 -13.25 12.70 18.29
CA LEU A 577 -13.84 12.39 16.99
C LEU A 577 -14.02 10.89 16.84
N LYS A 578 -15.10 10.52 16.15
CA LYS A 578 -15.43 9.13 15.86
C LYS A 578 -14.58 8.64 14.68
N GLY A 579 -14.07 7.42 14.79
CA GLY A 579 -13.43 6.76 13.65
C GLY A 579 -14.40 6.54 12.50
N ILE A 580 -13.94 6.72 11.27
CA ILE A 580 -14.71 6.50 10.04
C ILE A 580 -14.20 5.21 9.40
N ALA A 581 -14.99 4.14 9.47
CA ALA A 581 -14.75 2.90 8.72
C ALA A 581 -15.73 2.72 7.53
N ASP A 582 -16.64 3.67 7.32
CA ASP A 582 -17.67 3.56 6.29
C ASP A 582 -17.05 3.75 4.88
N GLY A 583 -17.15 2.70 4.05
CA GLY A 583 -16.73 2.74 2.64
C GLY A 583 -15.32 2.22 2.35
N VAL A 584 -14.56 1.79 3.36
CA VAL A 584 -13.22 1.21 3.20
C VAL A 584 -13.12 -0.15 3.89
N ASP A 585 -12.80 -1.19 3.13
CA ASP A 585 -12.44 -2.51 3.69
C ASP A 585 -11.01 -2.45 4.24
N MET A 586 -10.90 -2.01 5.51
CA MET A 586 -9.61 -1.80 6.17
C MET A 586 -8.84 -3.10 6.36
N ASP A 587 -9.53 -4.23 6.57
CA ASP A 587 -8.89 -5.54 6.70
C ASP A 587 -8.25 -5.98 5.38
N ALA A 588 -8.97 -5.85 4.25
CA ALA A 588 -8.41 -6.19 2.95
C ALA A 588 -7.21 -5.30 2.56
N GLN A 589 -7.25 -4.01 2.92
CA GLN A 589 -6.11 -3.10 2.71
C GLN A 589 -4.92 -3.47 3.59
N SER A 590 -5.16 -3.74 4.88
CA SER A 590 -4.13 -4.21 5.82
C SER A 590 -3.44 -5.48 5.31
N ASP A 591 -4.20 -6.48 4.86
CA ASP A 591 -3.64 -7.72 4.33
C ASP A 591 -2.78 -7.49 3.08
N ALA A 592 -3.20 -6.59 2.18
CA ALA A 592 -2.44 -6.24 0.98
C ALA A 592 -1.12 -5.54 1.35
N LEU A 593 -1.18 -4.58 2.26
CA LEU A 593 0.00 -3.84 2.74
C LEU A 593 0.97 -4.75 3.50
N GLN A 594 0.46 -5.67 4.33
CA GLN A 594 1.27 -6.68 5.01
C GLN A 594 2.03 -7.55 4.01
N ARG A 595 1.38 -7.97 2.92
CA ARG A 595 2.04 -8.73 1.84
C ARG A 595 3.13 -7.92 1.14
N THR A 596 2.87 -6.65 0.82
CA THR A 596 3.89 -5.76 0.25
C THR A 596 5.06 -5.59 1.22
N TYR A 597 4.79 -5.37 2.51
CA TYR A 597 5.82 -5.25 3.54
C TYR A 597 6.68 -6.53 3.64
N THR A 598 6.06 -7.71 3.63
CA THR A 598 6.79 -8.99 3.57
C THR A 598 7.64 -9.10 2.30
N ALA A 599 7.13 -8.70 1.13
CA ALA A 599 7.87 -8.76 -0.13
C ALA A 599 9.11 -7.84 -0.15
N LEU A 600 8.96 -6.63 0.40
CA LEU A 600 10.03 -5.66 0.57
C LEU A 600 11.11 -6.21 1.50
N ASN A 601 10.74 -6.76 2.65
CA ASN A 601 11.70 -7.34 3.60
C ASN A 601 12.36 -8.62 3.10
N SER A 602 11.68 -9.39 2.25
CA SER A 602 12.22 -10.66 1.75
C SER A 602 13.19 -10.44 0.60
N LYS A 603 12.87 -9.56 -0.35
CA LYS A 603 13.65 -9.41 -1.59
C LYS A 603 13.63 -8.00 -2.18
N LEU A 604 13.21 -6.96 -1.46
CA LEU A 604 13.07 -5.58 -2.00
C LEU A 604 12.08 -5.49 -3.20
N LEU A 605 11.06 -6.35 -3.20
CA LEU A 605 9.99 -6.35 -4.22
C LEU A 605 8.71 -5.74 -3.66
N THR A 606 7.95 -5.04 -4.49
CA THR A 606 6.66 -4.45 -4.09
C THR A 606 5.48 -5.42 -4.24
N ASN A 607 5.60 -6.38 -5.17
CA ASN A 607 4.58 -7.37 -5.46
C ASN A 607 4.92 -8.71 -4.79
N TYR A 608 4.05 -9.14 -3.87
CA TYR A 608 4.21 -10.41 -3.16
C TYR A 608 4.11 -11.63 -4.08
N ALA A 609 3.35 -11.56 -5.17
CA ALA A 609 3.19 -12.69 -6.09
C ALA A 609 4.50 -13.04 -6.83
N ASP A 610 5.45 -12.11 -6.87
CA ASP A 610 6.75 -12.25 -7.53
C ASP A 610 7.82 -12.85 -6.59
N LEU A 611 7.48 -13.10 -5.31
CA LEU A 611 8.39 -13.73 -4.36
C LEU A 611 8.60 -15.22 -4.68
N PRO A 612 9.86 -15.68 -4.77
CA PRO A 612 10.15 -17.10 -4.87
C PRO A 612 9.63 -17.89 -3.66
N THR A 613 9.31 -19.17 -3.88
CA THR A 613 8.93 -20.10 -2.82
C THR A 613 10.02 -20.14 -1.74
N ASN A 614 9.64 -19.92 -0.47
CA ASN A 614 10.50 -19.84 0.72
C ASN A 614 11.31 -18.54 0.89
N ALA A 615 11.20 -17.56 -0.01
CA ALA A 615 11.92 -16.28 0.14
C ALA A 615 11.55 -15.56 1.45
N ALA A 616 10.29 -15.62 1.87
CA ALA A 616 9.81 -15.02 3.12
C ALA A 616 10.32 -15.70 4.40
N SER A 617 11.01 -16.84 4.30
CA SER A 617 11.51 -17.60 5.47
C SER A 617 13.03 -17.50 5.63
N VAL A 618 13.70 -16.71 4.81
CA VAL A 618 15.15 -16.48 4.89
C VAL A 618 15.44 -14.98 4.87
N SER A 619 16.62 -14.58 5.35
CA SER A 619 16.99 -13.17 5.43
C SER A 619 17.13 -12.52 4.06
N LEU A 620 16.93 -11.19 3.98
CA LEU A 620 17.11 -10.45 2.74
C LEU A 620 18.49 -10.72 2.13
N PHE A 621 19.55 -10.66 2.94
CA PHE A 621 20.92 -10.91 2.46
C PHE A 621 21.04 -12.26 1.75
N THR A 622 20.39 -13.31 2.27
CA THR A 622 20.42 -14.65 1.66
C THR A 622 19.64 -14.70 0.34
N ASN A 623 18.58 -13.90 0.21
CA ASN A 623 17.78 -13.82 -1.01
C ASN A 623 18.45 -13.00 -2.13
N ILE A 624 19.34 -12.06 -1.79
CA ILE A 624 20.00 -11.18 -2.77
C ILE A 624 21.47 -11.54 -3.01
N VAL A 625 22.18 -12.10 -2.02
CA VAL A 625 23.60 -12.47 -2.11
C VAL A 625 23.76 -14.00 -2.16
N ASN A 626 24.45 -14.48 -3.19
CA ASN A 626 24.89 -15.86 -3.28
C ASN A 626 26.13 -16.08 -2.39
N ASN A 627 25.89 -16.38 -1.12
CA ASN A 627 26.95 -16.59 -0.13
C ASN A 627 27.93 -17.72 -0.53
N THR A 628 27.47 -18.71 -1.28
CA THR A 628 28.34 -19.79 -1.78
C THR A 628 29.38 -19.24 -2.76
N ASN A 629 28.96 -18.41 -3.71
CA ASN A 629 29.87 -17.80 -4.67
C ASN A 629 30.76 -16.74 -4.00
N LEU A 630 30.22 -15.93 -3.09
CA LEU A 630 31.01 -15.00 -2.28
C LEU A 630 32.18 -15.72 -1.58
N LEU A 631 31.92 -16.86 -0.92
CA LEU A 631 32.95 -17.64 -0.24
C LEU A 631 33.93 -18.34 -1.19
N LYS A 632 33.59 -18.55 -2.47
CA LYS A 632 34.58 -19.00 -3.46
C LYS A 632 35.58 -17.90 -3.81
N ILE A 633 35.13 -16.64 -3.82
CA ILE A 633 35.97 -15.47 -4.10
C ILE A 633 36.85 -15.12 -2.89
N VAL A 634 36.27 -15.14 -1.69
CA VAL A 634 36.95 -14.85 -0.41
C VAL A 634 36.70 -15.96 0.61
N PRO A 635 37.41 -17.11 0.51
CA PRO A 635 37.15 -18.28 1.35
C PRO A 635 37.56 -18.10 2.81
N ASN A 636 38.61 -17.33 3.07
CA ASN A 636 39.11 -17.12 4.44
C ASN A 636 38.42 -15.92 5.08
N SER A 637 37.91 -16.12 6.30
CA SER A 637 37.39 -15.01 7.13
C SER A 637 38.47 -13.95 7.34
N GLY A 638 38.09 -12.68 7.22
CA GLY A 638 38.98 -11.53 7.30
C GLY A 638 39.63 -11.14 5.95
N ASN A 639 39.49 -11.91 4.88
CA ASN A 639 40.03 -11.53 3.57
C ASN A 639 39.04 -10.70 2.74
N LYS A 640 39.58 -9.84 1.87
CA LYS A 640 38.83 -9.08 0.86
C LYS A 640 39.37 -9.35 -0.55
N HIS A 641 38.51 -9.23 -1.54
CA HIS A 641 38.84 -9.15 -2.95
C HIS A 641 38.39 -7.80 -3.50
N ILE A 642 39.19 -7.22 -4.40
CA ILE A 642 38.92 -5.92 -5.02
C ILE A 642 38.78 -6.14 -6.52
N PHE A 643 37.63 -5.77 -7.06
CA PHE A 643 37.41 -5.62 -8.49
C PHE A 643 37.70 -4.16 -8.86
N GLU A 644 38.34 -3.92 -10.00
CA GLU A 644 38.66 -2.59 -10.47
C GLU A 644 38.26 -2.45 -11.94
N THR A 645 37.60 -1.35 -12.28
CA THR A 645 37.25 -1.01 -13.66
C THR A 645 37.65 0.43 -13.96
N GLU A 646 37.82 0.76 -15.24
CA GLU A 646 38.05 2.14 -15.70
C GLU A 646 36.82 2.64 -16.45
N TYR A 647 36.18 3.68 -15.92
CA TYR A 647 34.99 4.29 -16.51
C TYR A 647 35.21 5.80 -16.67
N GLN A 648 35.01 6.31 -17.89
CA GLN A 648 35.23 7.73 -18.24
C GLN A 648 36.61 8.28 -17.79
N GLY A 649 37.68 7.47 -17.88
CA GLY A 649 39.05 7.87 -17.54
C GLY A 649 39.34 7.97 -16.04
N LYS A 650 38.47 7.41 -15.19
CA LYS A 650 38.68 7.25 -13.74
C LYS A 650 38.58 5.78 -13.35
N LYS A 651 39.38 5.38 -12.37
CA LYS A 651 39.33 4.04 -11.77
C LYS A 651 38.28 4.00 -10.67
N TYR A 652 37.49 2.93 -10.67
CA TYR A 652 36.48 2.64 -9.66
C TYR A 652 36.66 1.22 -9.16
N GLN A 653 36.27 0.98 -7.92
CA GLN A 653 36.48 -0.28 -7.25
C GLN A 653 35.20 -0.85 -6.64
N ALA A 654 35.13 -2.18 -6.59
CA ALA A 654 34.14 -2.91 -5.80
C ALA A 654 34.86 -3.86 -4.84
N ILE A 655 34.37 -3.95 -3.62
CA ILE A 655 34.97 -4.75 -2.55
C ILE A 655 34.03 -5.86 -2.13
N VAL A 656 34.53 -7.09 -2.17
CA VAL A 656 33.86 -8.26 -1.59
C VAL A 656 34.67 -8.74 -0.40
N LYS A 657 34.04 -8.74 0.78
CA LYS A 657 34.68 -9.01 2.07
C LYS A 657 33.99 -10.16 2.78
N ASN A 658 34.79 -11.10 3.27
CA ASN A 658 34.34 -12.09 4.25
C ASN A 658 34.68 -11.59 5.67
N GLY A 659 33.68 -11.16 6.43
CA GLY A 659 33.79 -10.50 7.74
C GLY A 659 33.54 -8.99 7.66
N ASP A 660 33.88 -8.29 8.73
CA ASP A 660 33.60 -6.86 8.87
C ASP A 660 34.48 -5.99 7.95
N TYR A 661 33.92 -4.87 7.52
CA TYR A 661 34.59 -3.88 6.68
C TYR A 661 34.53 -2.48 7.30
N SER A 662 35.65 -1.76 7.29
CA SER A 662 35.70 -0.36 7.68
C SER A 662 36.04 0.47 6.45
N TYR A 663 35.08 1.24 5.96
CA TYR A 663 35.26 2.19 4.88
C TYR A 663 35.81 3.51 5.42
N ASP A 664 36.88 4.01 4.80
CA ASP A 664 37.59 5.20 5.24
C ASP A 664 37.95 6.15 4.09
N ALA A 665 38.70 7.22 4.40
CA ALA A 665 39.11 8.21 3.42
C ALA A 665 40.04 7.64 2.32
N ASN A 666 40.78 6.58 2.62
CA ASN A 666 41.62 5.90 1.64
C ASN A 666 40.74 5.15 0.64
N ASP A 667 39.73 4.40 1.10
CA ASP A 667 38.78 3.75 0.20
C ASP A 667 38.01 4.78 -0.67
N LYS A 668 37.59 5.90 -0.08
CA LYS A 668 36.98 7.01 -0.83
C LYS A 668 37.88 7.53 -1.94
N SER A 669 39.20 7.64 -1.69
CA SER A 669 40.16 8.10 -2.70
C SER A 669 40.34 7.14 -3.89
N HIS A 670 39.93 5.87 -3.73
CA HIS A 670 39.94 4.86 -4.78
C HIS A 670 38.60 4.71 -5.51
N ASN A 671 37.60 5.55 -5.20
CA ASN A 671 36.23 5.47 -5.73
C ASN A 671 35.65 4.06 -5.58
N VAL A 672 35.62 3.56 -4.34
CA VAL A 672 34.95 2.31 -4.00
C VAL A 672 33.44 2.55 -3.95
N ASP A 673 32.72 1.97 -4.90
CA ASP A 673 31.30 2.25 -5.15
C ASP A 673 30.38 1.03 -4.88
N ILE A 674 30.93 -0.19 -4.77
CA ILE A 674 30.17 -1.37 -4.33
C ILE A 674 30.90 -2.05 -3.19
N ILE A 675 30.22 -2.29 -2.07
CA ILE A 675 30.77 -3.05 -0.94
C ILE A 675 29.81 -4.19 -0.62
N VAL A 676 30.29 -5.44 -0.65
CA VAL A 676 29.54 -6.62 -0.19
C VAL A 676 30.30 -7.29 0.94
N ALA A 677 29.72 -7.31 2.14
CA ALA A 677 30.36 -7.84 3.35
C ALA A 677 29.49 -8.90 4.05
N THR A 678 30.11 -9.98 4.54
CA THR A 678 29.41 -10.99 5.37
C THR A 678 29.35 -10.64 6.86
N GLY A 679 29.96 -9.51 7.26
CA GLY A 679 29.86 -8.94 8.61
C GLY A 679 29.33 -7.50 8.56
N ASP A 680 29.70 -6.70 9.56
CA ASP A 680 29.31 -5.31 9.69
C ASP A 680 30.10 -4.40 8.73
N VAL A 681 29.50 -3.27 8.34
CA VAL A 681 30.19 -2.24 7.56
C VAL A 681 30.18 -0.92 8.32
N THR A 682 31.36 -0.45 8.72
CA THR A 682 31.54 0.85 9.38
C THR A 682 31.94 1.92 8.38
N LEU A 683 31.17 3.00 8.28
CA LEU A 683 31.42 4.16 7.43
C LEU A 683 32.10 5.28 8.24
N ASN A 684 33.36 5.59 7.91
CA ASN A 684 34.13 6.70 8.51
C ASN A 684 34.40 7.85 7.53
N ALA A 685 33.86 7.78 6.31
CA ALA A 685 33.99 8.77 5.24
C ALA A 685 32.65 8.89 4.47
N ASP A 686 32.49 9.93 3.64
CA ASP A 686 31.30 10.01 2.75
C ASP A 686 31.37 8.90 1.72
N PHE A 687 30.22 8.36 1.37
CA PHE A 687 30.11 7.22 0.47
C PHE A 687 29.20 7.54 -0.72
N THR A 688 29.58 7.08 -1.90
CA THR A 688 28.74 7.14 -3.09
C THR A 688 28.72 5.76 -3.72
N GLY A 689 27.56 5.10 -3.79
CA GLY A 689 27.50 3.71 -4.26
C GLY A 689 26.45 2.86 -3.55
N THR A 690 26.67 1.54 -3.53
CA THR A 690 25.81 0.55 -2.84
C THR A 690 26.60 -0.29 -1.84
N ILE A 691 26.13 -0.36 -0.59
CA ILE A 691 26.64 -1.25 0.46
C ILE A 691 25.63 -2.36 0.74
N VAL A 692 26.09 -3.61 0.71
CA VAL A 692 25.32 -4.80 1.09
C VAL A 692 26.05 -5.52 2.22
N ALA A 693 25.57 -5.36 3.45
CA ALA A 693 26.12 -5.97 4.65
C ALA A 693 25.18 -7.07 5.17
N LYS A 694 25.72 -8.25 5.49
CA LYS A 694 24.97 -9.27 6.24
C LYS A 694 24.71 -8.83 7.68
N GLY A 695 25.66 -8.09 8.26
CA GLY A 695 25.51 -7.48 9.58
C GLY A 695 24.88 -6.09 9.51
N ARG A 696 25.27 -5.23 10.44
CA ARG A 696 24.82 -3.84 10.58
C ARG A 696 25.66 -2.90 9.73
N ILE A 697 25.04 -1.81 9.30
CA ILE A 697 25.76 -0.64 8.78
C ILE A 697 25.91 0.36 9.93
N ILE A 698 27.13 0.77 10.21
CA ILE A 698 27.47 1.67 11.32
C ILE A 698 28.02 2.97 10.75
N VAL A 699 27.35 4.09 10.97
CA VAL A 699 27.83 5.41 10.52
C VAL A 699 28.62 6.06 11.66
N ASN A 700 29.94 6.14 11.49
CA ASN A 700 30.92 6.68 12.44
C ASN A 700 31.59 7.93 11.85
N LYS A 701 30.77 8.93 11.47
CA LYS A 701 31.25 10.21 10.97
C LYS A 701 30.31 11.35 11.35
N ASP A 702 30.90 12.44 11.86
CA ASP A 702 30.18 13.66 12.30
C ASP A 702 29.29 14.27 11.23
N GLN A 703 29.74 14.33 9.99
CA GLN A 703 28.94 14.80 8.84
C GLN A 703 29.18 13.82 7.69
N CYS A 704 28.21 12.96 7.44
CA CYS A 704 28.29 11.91 6.45
C CYS A 704 27.28 12.18 5.33
N GLU A 705 27.79 12.37 4.12
CA GLU A 705 26.98 12.32 2.90
C GLU A 705 27.04 10.89 2.34
N ILE A 706 25.87 10.32 2.09
CA ILE A 706 25.73 8.98 1.50
C ILE A 706 24.86 9.15 0.27
N ASP A 707 25.43 8.97 -0.91
CA ASP A 707 24.75 9.16 -2.18
C ASP A 707 24.65 7.86 -2.98
N ASN A 708 23.66 7.75 -3.87
CA ASN A 708 23.58 6.62 -4.78
C ASN A 708 24.56 6.77 -5.96
N GLY A 709 25.14 5.66 -6.40
CA GLY A 709 26.00 5.59 -7.58
C GLY A 709 25.24 5.59 -8.90
N THR A 710 25.98 5.63 -10.01
CA THR A 710 25.40 5.58 -11.37
C THR A 710 25.26 4.14 -11.86
N GLN A 711 24.14 3.83 -12.54
CA GLN A 711 23.84 2.47 -13.00
C GLN A 711 24.84 1.97 -14.05
N GLU A 712 25.32 2.82 -14.94
CA GLU A 712 26.32 2.46 -15.95
C GLU A 712 27.64 2.00 -15.31
N LEU A 713 28.05 2.67 -14.23
CA LEU A 713 29.25 2.32 -13.49
C LEU A 713 29.08 0.98 -12.76
N PHE A 714 27.91 0.76 -12.13
CA PHE A 714 27.63 -0.52 -11.49
C PHE A 714 27.68 -1.68 -12.49
N LYS A 715 27.12 -1.50 -13.70
CA LYS A 715 27.22 -2.52 -14.76
C LYS A 715 28.67 -2.81 -15.17
N ALA A 716 29.51 -1.79 -15.28
CA ALA A 716 30.93 -1.97 -15.57
C ALA A 716 31.63 -2.78 -14.48
N LEU A 717 31.43 -2.42 -13.20
CA LEU A 717 31.98 -3.15 -12.05
C LEU A 717 31.46 -4.59 -11.97
N LEU A 718 30.18 -4.82 -12.26
CA LEU A 718 29.56 -6.15 -12.22
C LEU A 718 30.15 -7.13 -13.24
N LEU A 719 30.63 -6.63 -14.39
CA LEU A 719 31.28 -7.40 -15.44
C LEU A 719 32.75 -7.75 -15.14
N GLU A 720 33.33 -7.22 -14.07
CA GLU A 720 34.71 -7.53 -13.71
C GLU A 720 34.84 -8.97 -13.18
N LYS A 721 35.95 -9.61 -13.53
CA LYS A 721 36.26 -11.00 -13.17
C LYS A 721 37.25 -11.08 -12.02
N VAL A 722 37.15 -12.16 -11.25
CA VAL A 722 38.11 -12.45 -10.16
C VAL A 722 39.51 -12.77 -10.71
N SER A 723 39.58 -13.33 -11.92
CA SER A 723 40.82 -13.63 -12.63
C SER A 723 40.58 -13.74 -14.14
N ASP A 724 41.67 -13.77 -14.92
CA ASP A 724 41.62 -13.91 -16.39
C ASP A 724 41.34 -15.35 -16.88
N ALA A 725 40.97 -16.27 -15.98
CA ALA A 725 40.62 -17.63 -16.38
C ALA A 725 39.24 -17.66 -17.07
N ASP A 726 39.06 -18.54 -18.06
CA ASP A 726 37.80 -18.65 -18.82
C ASP A 726 36.59 -19.00 -17.93
N ASP A 727 36.80 -19.74 -16.84
CA ASP A 727 35.77 -20.14 -15.86
C ASP A 727 35.74 -19.23 -14.60
N ALA A 728 36.37 -18.05 -14.64
CA ALA A 728 36.43 -17.16 -13.49
C ALA A 728 35.04 -16.57 -13.16
N LEU A 729 34.75 -16.50 -11.85
CA LEU A 729 33.56 -15.82 -11.36
C LEU A 729 33.67 -14.31 -11.61
N HIS A 730 32.53 -13.70 -11.92
CA HIS A 730 32.37 -12.25 -12.01
C HIS A 730 31.86 -11.68 -10.70
N LEU A 731 31.94 -10.36 -10.54
CA LEU A 731 31.29 -9.70 -9.41
C LEU A 731 29.78 -9.95 -9.41
N TYR A 732 29.12 -9.98 -10.58
CA TYR A 732 27.69 -10.27 -10.62
C TYR A 732 27.35 -11.66 -10.05
N ASP A 733 28.25 -12.65 -10.12
CA ASP A 733 28.01 -13.99 -9.57
C ASP A 733 27.89 -14.02 -8.04
N VAL A 734 28.26 -12.93 -7.35
CA VAL A 734 28.05 -12.71 -5.92
C VAL A 734 26.57 -12.51 -5.59
N PHE A 735 25.74 -12.11 -6.55
CA PHE A 735 24.32 -11.85 -6.35
C PHE A 735 23.45 -12.95 -6.94
N MET A 736 22.32 -13.25 -6.30
CA MET A 736 21.40 -14.33 -6.73
C MET A 736 20.82 -14.09 -8.12
N ASP A 737 20.48 -12.84 -8.45
CA ASP A 737 19.98 -12.41 -9.76
C ASP A 737 21.02 -11.57 -10.53
N GLY A 738 22.31 -11.76 -10.23
CA GLY A 738 23.39 -10.90 -10.68
C GLY A 738 23.41 -10.59 -12.18
N ALA A 739 23.28 -11.63 -13.01
CA ALA A 739 23.26 -11.49 -14.46
C ALA A 739 22.09 -10.62 -14.96
N ASN A 740 20.96 -10.62 -14.25
CA ASN A 740 19.78 -9.85 -14.62
C ASN A 740 19.97 -8.34 -14.37
N TYR A 741 20.84 -7.95 -13.43
CA TYR A 741 21.17 -6.55 -13.16
C TYR A 741 21.96 -5.87 -14.28
N LEU A 742 22.61 -6.65 -15.15
CA LEU A 742 23.28 -6.11 -16.33
C LEU A 742 22.28 -5.54 -17.35
N GLY A 743 21.02 -6.00 -17.29
CA GLY A 743 19.93 -5.61 -18.17
C GLY A 743 20.16 -6.12 -19.59
N ASN A 744 19.43 -7.17 -19.99
CA ASN A 744 19.33 -7.72 -21.35
C ASN A 744 20.51 -7.40 -22.30
N VAL A 745 21.73 -7.75 -21.89
CA VAL A 745 22.83 -7.94 -22.83
C VAL A 745 22.46 -9.21 -23.57
N SER A 746 21.94 -9.04 -24.78
CA SER A 746 21.52 -10.10 -25.67
C SER A 746 22.51 -11.28 -25.63
N SER A 747 21.98 -12.45 -25.25
CA SER A 747 22.55 -13.80 -25.37
C SER A 747 23.52 -14.22 -24.27
N PHE A 748 23.10 -15.17 -23.41
CA PHE A 748 23.70 -16.52 -23.39
C PHE A 748 22.71 -17.55 -22.80
N SER A 749 22.11 -18.33 -23.71
CA SER A 749 21.49 -19.66 -23.56
C SER A 749 20.13 -19.83 -22.85
N ASN A 750 19.11 -19.99 -23.71
CA ASN A 750 18.06 -21.01 -23.70
C ASN A 750 17.29 -21.28 -22.40
N LYS A 751 16.29 -20.45 -22.08
CA LYS A 751 15.02 -20.95 -21.52
C LYS A 751 13.82 -20.19 -22.10
N LYS A 752 13.06 -20.92 -22.92
CA LYS A 752 11.68 -20.74 -23.38
C LYS A 752 11.10 -19.32 -23.25
N GLU A 753 11.13 -18.61 -24.37
CA GLU A 753 10.07 -17.65 -24.71
C GLU A 753 8.71 -18.36 -24.57
N ALA A 754 7.96 -18.00 -23.54
CA ALA A 754 6.54 -18.24 -23.44
C ALA A 754 5.86 -16.86 -23.38
N ASP A 755 5.34 -16.48 -24.54
CA ASP A 755 4.28 -15.49 -24.81
C ASP A 755 4.35 -14.11 -24.13
N THR A 756 4.90 -13.13 -24.84
CA THR A 756 4.45 -11.73 -24.80
C THR A 756 4.15 -11.23 -26.22
N LYS A 757 3.24 -11.92 -26.93
CA LYS A 757 2.55 -11.29 -28.06
C LYS A 757 1.39 -10.46 -27.51
N ILE A 758 1.50 -9.14 -27.58
CA ILE A 758 0.36 -8.25 -27.29
C ILE A 758 -0.68 -8.46 -28.39
N ASP A 759 -1.87 -8.87 -27.99
CA ASP A 759 -3.02 -8.91 -28.88
C ASP A 759 -3.63 -7.51 -28.99
N TYR A 760 -3.19 -6.77 -30.02
CA TYR A 760 -3.66 -5.40 -30.28
C TYR A 760 -5.16 -5.31 -30.51
N ALA A 761 -5.84 -6.41 -30.86
CA ALA A 761 -7.30 -6.42 -31.01
C ALA A 761 -8.01 -6.16 -29.67
N THR A 762 -7.42 -6.59 -28.54
CA THR A 762 -7.99 -6.36 -27.19
C THR A 762 -7.93 -4.91 -26.73
N LEU A 763 -7.15 -4.06 -27.39
CA LEU A 763 -7.01 -2.63 -27.08
C LEU A 763 -8.03 -1.76 -27.84
N ILE A 764 -8.79 -2.33 -28.76
CA ILE A 764 -9.81 -1.63 -29.54
C ILE A 764 -11.19 -2.00 -29.00
N THR A 765 -11.96 -1.00 -28.58
CA THR A 765 -13.31 -1.21 -28.04
C THR A 765 -14.32 -0.30 -28.74
N TYR A 766 -15.49 -0.85 -29.04
CA TYR A 766 -16.62 -0.09 -29.62
C TYR A 766 -17.47 0.53 -28.53
N GLN A 767 -17.90 1.78 -28.73
CA GLN A 767 -18.81 2.49 -27.83
C GLN A 767 -19.96 3.11 -28.64
N ASN A 768 -21.15 3.23 -28.04
CA ASN A 768 -22.32 3.86 -28.68
C ASN A 768 -22.71 3.24 -30.03
N TRP A 769 -22.59 1.91 -30.14
CA TRP A 769 -22.90 1.17 -31.35
C TRP A 769 -24.40 1.24 -31.69
N THR A 770 -24.71 1.72 -32.89
CA THR A 770 -26.07 1.72 -33.45
C THR A 770 -26.09 1.13 -34.85
N LYS A 771 -27.20 0.46 -35.20
CA LYS A 771 -27.46 -0.13 -36.50
C LYS A 771 -28.77 0.44 -37.05
N GLU A 772 -28.72 1.02 -38.25
CA GLU A 772 -29.88 1.57 -38.96
C GLU A 772 -30.05 0.97 -40.36
#